data_AF-A0A6P8HB87-F1
#
_entry.id   AF-A0A6P8HB87-F1
#
_cell.length_a   1.000
_cell.length_b   1.000
_cell.length_c   1.000
_cell.angle_alpha   90.00
_cell.angle_beta   90.00
_cell.angle_gamma   90.00
#
_symmetry.space_group_name_H-M   'P 1'
#
loop_
_entity.id
_entity.type
_entity.pdbx_description
1 polymer ?
#
loop_
_entity_poly.entity_id
_entity_poly.type
_entity_poly.pdbx_seq_one_letter_code
_entity_poly.pdbx_strand_id
1 'polypeptide(L)'
;MASNFGNGNVIVVKDDSLFDIEMDRAGKRLVVVDFTASWCGPCQRIAPVFMQLSMKYMSVVFLKVDVDQCPFTAESRGIRAMPTFHFYKNKNKITELKGSDPLTLEKKIQELSTSEDNNFIPDPKRVSTGRSWSCFKELQANEDNVFMDISQIILKFANNIIKYPENQKYRSIRIGNKIFQEKLLPVMGGVECLFAMGFEEQDDHLVFPTTTSIDALITLRDTIQDERMRKTSKNVQVSACSGLTLPSSSQETKQNVPNNTEKIPLSPTSNGMTVSQMQFYAKLKSSLDHVMIYEDLDLQRRACAMIPVEDLESKAHSMSQKSKDGQNKGIDVRDCLILALLHWFKNEFFQWVDKPYCDSCKVVGQFQGNVAPTSDEEYWGAGTVENYRCPKCQHDIRFPRYNHPTKLLETRRGRCGEWANCFTLLCRTLGYEARHVVDWTDHVWTEIFSESQQRWLHCDSCEGICDKPLLYEAGWGKKLSYVIAFSRDEVFDVTWRYSGNHDLVRHRRKEVPEQWLLNTTMKMTEQLQKDYPQERRQMLQTRTITELFEIMTSKKATEEELQGRTSGSLAWRRIRGELGVDSDNKFSPYVFKPTPKEIADKRIRIRYCPALDGYYRCPDNRISADTSSDIAGWKNGASAVESVFRKVENDWKMVYLTRNEGSELGSISWKVDLTSSDHIIDAVTIVATSSTFENGKVDWMVYGDDVERQCSVLNGGSAPQTLHSLCGSKTLTLTARLSGGIGDVAWQHAQLFRQSVLIHDEYPLQIDIKIKPAQ
;
A
#
# COMPACT_ATOMS: atom_id res chain seq x y z
N MET A 1 6.71 -3.97 -21.84
CA MET A 1 6.87 -5.43 -21.70
C MET A 1 5.61 -5.98 -21.02
N ALA A 2 5.05 -7.06 -21.55
CA ALA A 2 3.69 -7.54 -21.26
C ALA A 2 3.53 -8.09 -19.83
N SER A 3 2.35 -7.80 -19.27
CA SER A 3 1.86 -8.07 -17.92
C SER A 3 1.58 -9.56 -17.65
N ASN A 4 2.12 -10.11 -16.56
CA ASN A 4 1.72 -11.41 -15.99
C ASN A 4 0.67 -11.21 -14.89
N PHE A 5 -0.62 -11.31 -15.24
CA PHE A 5 -1.73 -11.55 -14.31
C PHE A 5 -2.04 -13.06 -14.32
N GLY A 6 -2.27 -13.68 -13.15
CA GLY A 6 -2.52 -15.13 -13.02
C GLY A 6 -3.81 -15.58 -13.73
N ASN A 7 -3.75 -16.70 -14.46
CA ASN A 7 -4.75 -17.15 -15.46
C ASN A 7 -6.14 -17.63 -14.94
N GLY A 8 -6.56 -17.34 -13.71
CA GLY A 8 -7.83 -17.87 -13.15
C GLY A 8 -7.94 -19.40 -13.19
N ASN A 9 -9.15 -19.96 -13.37
CA ASN A 9 -9.38 -21.41 -13.57
C ASN A 9 -9.28 -21.81 -15.06
N VAL A 10 -8.68 -20.99 -15.91
CA VAL A 10 -8.53 -21.27 -17.34
C VAL A 10 -7.33 -22.19 -17.54
N ILE A 11 -7.56 -23.33 -18.17
CA ILE A 11 -6.52 -24.29 -18.52
C ILE A 11 -5.90 -23.85 -19.84
N VAL A 12 -4.59 -23.54 -19.80
CA VAL A 12 -3.84 -23.17 -21.01
C VAL A 12 -3.36 -24.44 -21.70
N VAL A 13 -3.82 -24.65 -22.92
CA VAL A 13 -3.38 -25.74 -23.79
C VAL A 13 -2.08 -25.31 -24.46
N LYS A 14 -0.97 -25.97 -24.13
CA LYS A 14 0.37 -25.56 -24.53
C LYS A 14 0.83 -26.16 -25.87
N ASP A 15 0.19 -27.24 -26.29
CA ASP A 15 0.47 -27.96 -27.53
C ASP A 15 -0.77 -28.76 -27.97
N ASP A 16 -0.79 -29.20 -29.23
CA ASP A 16 -1.92 -29.89 -29.85
C ASP A 16 -2.32 -31.18 -29.12
N SER A 17 -1.37 -31.90 -28.50
CA SER A 17 -1.65 -33.18 -27.84
C SER A 17 -2.44 -33.02 -26.54
N LEU A 18 -2.30 -31.86 -25.88
CA LEU A 18 -2.97 -31.58 -24.61
C LEU A 18 -4.45 -31.23 -24.78
N PHE A 19 -4.89 -30.79 -25.97
CA PHE A 19 -6.27 -30.40 -26.21
C PHE A 19 -7.23 -31.58 -26.01
N ASP A 20 -6.97 -32.71 -26.67
CA ASP A 20 -7.84 -33.88 -26.59
C ASP A 20 -7.83 -34.51 -25.18
N ILE A 21 -6.69 -34.44 -24.47
CA ILE A 21 -6.58 -34.88 -23.07
C ILE A 21 -7.51 -34.06 -22.17
N GLU A 22 -7.56 -32.73 -22.32
CA GLU A 22 -8.44 -31.89 -21.51
C GLU A 22 -9.92 -32.06 -21.88
N MET A 23 -10.21 -32.31 -23.16
CA MET A 23 -11.55 -32.68 -23.62
C MET A 23 -12.02 -34.02 -23.03
N ASP A 24 -11.12 -34.98 -22.85
CA ASP A 24 -11.39 -36.26 -22.18
C ASP A 24 -11.67 -36.05 -20.68
N ARG A 25 -10.83 -35.27 -20.01
CA ARG A 25 -10.96 -34.94 -18.58
C ARG A 25 -12.22 -34.13 -18.26
N ALA A 26 -12.74 -33.37 -19.23
CA ALA A 26 -13.97 -32.63 -19.06
C ALA A 26 -15.21 -33.53 -18.87
N GLY A 27 -15.22 -34.70 -19.52
CA GLY A 27 -16.33 -35.64 -19.47
C GLY A 27 -17.64 -35.04 -20.00
N LYS A 28 -18.70 -35.09 -19.18
CA LYS A 28 -20.03 -34.57 -19.55
C LYS A 28 -20.23 -33.07 -19.32
N ARG A 29 -19.26 -32.42 -18.68
CA ARG A 29 -19.34 -30.99 -18.35
C ARG A 29 -19.29 -30.15 -19.62
N LEU A 30 -19.89 -28.96 -19.55
CA LEU A 30 -19.71 -27.96 -20.59
C LEU A 30 -18.24 -27.53 -20.65
N VAL A 31 -17.66 -27.53 -21.85
CA VAL A 31 -16.31 -27.00 -22.11
C VAL A 31 -16.44 -25.77 -23.00
N VAL A 32 -15.79 -24.68 -22.60
CA VAL A 32 -15.69 -23.45 -23.39
C VAL A 32 -14.23 -23.24 -23.74
N VAL A 33 -13.92 -23.14 -25.03
CA VAL A 33 -12.56 -23.01 -25.55
C VAL A 33 -12.40 -21.64 -26.18
N ASP A 34 -11.45 -20.83 -25.70
CA ASP A 34 -10.99 -19.58 -26.32
C ASP A 34 -9.85 -19.88 -27.30
N PHE A 35 -10.15 -19.86 -28.60
CA PHE A 35 -9.13 -19.88 -29.65
C PHE A 35 -8.63 -18.46 -29.90
N THR A 36 -7.36 -18.25 -29.54
CA THR A 36 -6.75 -16.94 -29.34
C THR A 36 -5.45 -16.80 -30.12
N ALA A 37 -4.91 -15.58 -30.19
CA ALA A 37 -3.56 -15.35 -30.71
C ALA A 37 -2.89 -14.20 -29.96
N SER A 38 -1.62 -14.35 -29.64
CA SER A 38 -0.84 -13.35 -28.89
C SER A 38 -0.84 -11.95 -29.53
N TRP A 39 -0.84 -11.88 -30.86
CA TRP A 39 -0.86 -10.64 -31.64
C TRP A 39 -2.27 -10.05 -31.87
N CYS A 40 -3.34 -10.75 -31.47
CA CYS A 40 -4.70 -10.30 -31.70
C CYS A 40 -5.18 -9.34 -30.60
N GLY A 41 -5.29 -8.04 -30.91
CA GLY A 41 -5.76 -7.01 -29.98
C GLY A 41 -7.15 -7.30 -29.36
N PRO A 42 -8.17 -7.73 -30.13
CA PRO A 42 -9.44 -8.20 -29.55
C PRO A 42 -9.31 -9.37 -28.56
N CYS A 43 -8.39 -10.33 -28.79
CA CYS A 43 -8.15 -11.43 -27.87
C CYS A 43 -7.63 -10.95 -26.51
N GLN A 44 -6.68 -10.00 -26.53
CA GLN A 44 -6.12 -9.42 -25.31
C GLN A 44 -7.20 -8.69 -24.48
N ARG A 45 -8.20 -8.07 -25.13
CA ARG A 45 -9.30 -7.38 -24.45
C ARG A 45 -10.29 -8.33 -23.77
N ILE A 46 -10.59 -9.48 -24.36
CA ILE A 46 -11.57 -10.43 -23.80
C ILE A 46 -10.97 -11.44 -22.82
N ALA A 47 -9.65 -11.65 -22.84
CA ALA A 47 -8.97 -12.60 -21.95
C ALA A 47 -9.27 -12.39 -20.44
N PRO A 48 -9.29 -11.16 -19.88
CA PRO A 48 -9.66 -10.96 -18.47
C PRO A 48 -11.10 -11.34 -18.15
N VAL A 49 -12.02 -11.16 -19.11
CA VAL A 49 -13.43 -11.55 -18.97
C VAL A 49 -13.55 -13.07 -18.96
N PHE A 50 -12.91 -13.75 -19.93
CA PHE A 50 -12.91 -15.21 -20.00
C PHE A 50 -12.36 -15.85 -18.71
N MET A 51 -11.31 -15.24 -18.14
CA MET A 51 -10.77 -15.60 -16.84
C MET A 51 -11.78 -15.43 -15.70
N GLN A 52 -12.47 -14.29 -15.61
CA GLN A 52 -13.50 -14.07 -14.58
C GLN A 52 -14.66 -15.08 -14.70
N LEU A 53 -15.09 -15.39 -15.92
CA LEU A 53 -16.13 -16.40 -16.17
C LEU A 53 -15.69 -17.79 -15.68
N SER A 54 -14.41 -18.14 -15.82
CA SER A 54 -13.87 -19.40 -15.28
C SER A 54 -13.92 -19.51 -13.75
N MET A 55 -13.89 -18.38 -13.05
CA MET A 55 -14.03 -18.33 -11.60
C MET A 55 -15.49 -18.34 -11.16
N LYS A 56 -16.38 -17.76 -11.99
CA LYS A 56 -17.83 -17.69 -11.74
C LYS A 56 -18.54 -19.02 -11.98
N TYR A 57 -18.21 -19.74 -13.06
CA TYR A 57 -18.87 -20.99 -13.46
C TYR A 57 -17.97 -22.20 -13.19
N MET A 58 -17.80 -22.56 -11.91
CA MET A 58 -16.85 -23.62 -11.50
C MET A 58 -17.19 -25.03 -12.00
N SER A 59 -18.44 -25.26 -12.44
CA SER A 59 -18.89 -26.52 -13.06
C SER A 59 -18.55 -26.62 -14.56
N VAL A 60 -18.17 -25.50 -15.18
CA VAL A 60 -17.79 -25.40 -16.60
C VAL A 60 -16.26 -25.46 -16.72
N VAL A 61 -15.75 -26.15 -17.74
CA VAL A 61 -14.31 -26.22 -18.04
C VAL A 61 -13.95 -25.13 -19.04
N PHE A 62 -12.94 -24.33 -18.71
CA PHE A 62 -12.46 -23.24 -19.58
C PHE A 62 -11.08 -23.58 -20.11
N LEU A 63 -10.94 -23.68 -21.43
CA LEU A 63 -9.67 -23.93 -22.12
C LEU A 63 -9.26 -22.69 -22.92
N LYS A 64 -7.96 -22.42 -22.98
CA LYS A 64 -7.38 -21.39 -23.85
C LYS A 64 -6.37 -22.04 -24.78
N VAL A 65 -6.55 -21.84 -26.08
CA VAL A 65 -5.74 -22.43 -27.15
C VAL A 65 -5.18 -21.31 -28.01
N ASP A 66 -3.86 -21.11 -27.98
CA ASP A 66 -3.20 -20.17 -28.89
C ASP A 66 -3.01 -20.85 -30.26
N VAL A 67 -3.55 -20.24 -31.31
CA VAL A 67 -3.54 -20.83 -32.67
C VAL A 67 -2.13 -20.92 -33.27
N ASP A 68 -1.19 -20.10 -32.81
CA ASP A 68 0.21 -20.16 -33.25
C ASP A 68 0.95 -21.33 -32.58
N GLN A 69 0.52 -21.72 -31.36
CA GLN A 69 1.11 -22.82 -30.59
C GLN A 69 0.45 -24.18 -30.88
N CYS A 70 -0.84 -24.17 -31.27
CA CYS A 70 -1.64 -25.37 -31.56
C CYS A 70 -2.26 -25.29 -32.97
N PRO A 71 -1.45 -25.21 -34.04
CA PRO A 71 -1.95 -24.97 -35.40
C PRO A 71 -2.82 -26.11 -35.93
N PHE A 72 -2.52 -27.37 -35.60
CA PHE A 72 -3.30 -28.53 -36.07
C PHE A 72 -4.67 -28.60 -35.39
N THR A 73 -4.74 -28.26 -34.10
CA THR A 73 -5.99 -28.13 -33.34
C THR A 73 -6.82 -26.97 -33.88
N ALA A 74 -6.22 -25.82 -34.17
CA ALA A 74 -6.92 -24.68 -34.74
C ALA A 74 -7.49 -24.99 -36.14
N GLU A 75 -6.69 -25.62 -37.01
CA GLU A 75 -7.09 -26.01 -38.37
C GLU A 75 -8.21 -27.06 -38.35
N SER A 76 -8.03 -28.16 -37.61
CA SER A 76 -9.03 -29.24 -37.51
C SER A 76 -10.36 -28.80 -36.90
N ARG A 77 -10.37 -27.73 -36.09
CA ARG A 77 -11.59 -27.11 -35.55
C ARG A 77 -12.15 -25.99 -36.42
N GLY A 78 -11.50 -25.67 -37.55
CA GLY A 78 -11.98 -24.71 -38.54
C GLY A 78 -11.89 -23.25 -38.08
N ILE A 79 -10.91 -22.92 -37.25
CA ILE A 79 -10.71 -21.55 -36.76
C ILE A 79 -10.17 -20.67 -37.89
N ARG A 80 -10.91 -19.61 -38.24
CA ARG A 80 -10.55 -18.67 -39.32
C ARG A 80 -10.39 -17.22 -38.85
N ALA A 81 -10.70 -16.94 -37.59
CA ALA A 81 -10.60 -15.62 -36.98
C ALA A 81 -10.47 -15.77 -35.46
N MET A 82 -9.78 -14.83 -34.81
CA MET A 82 -9.57 -14.83 -33.36
C MET A 82 -10.06 -13.50 -32.76
N PRO A 83 -10.68 -13.48 -31.56
CA PRO A 83 -11.02 -14.66 -30.77
C PRO A 83 -12.21 -15.40 -31.36
N THR A 84 -12.18 -16.73 -31.29
CA THR A 84 -13.36 -17.58 -31.53
C THR A 84 -13.55 -18.49 -30.34
N PHE A 85 -14.75 -18.48 -29.77
CA PHE A 85 -15.12 -19.35 -28.66
C PHE A 85 -15.93 -20.53 -29.17
N HIS A 86 -15.48 -21.74 -28.85
CA HIS A 86 -16.26 -22.95 -29.10
C HIS A 86 -16.82 -23.52 -27.80
N PHE A 87 -18.03 -24.05 -27.88
CA PHE A 87 -18.73 -24.67 -26.75
C PHE A 87 -18.92 -26.14 -27.06
N TYR A 88 -18.51 -27.01 -26.14
CA TYR A 88 -18.61 -28.46 -26.31
C TYR A 88 -19.34 -29.10 -25.14
N LYS A 89 -20.10 -30.16 -25.45
CA LYS A 89 -20.66 -31.08 -24.45
C LYS A 89 -20.50 -32.50 -24.97
N ASN A 90 -19.97 -33.41 -24.16
CA ASN A 90 -19.61 -34.78 -24.58
C ASN A 90 -18.73 -34.79 -25.85
N LYS A 91 -17.73 -33.89 -25.90
CA LYS A 91 -16.79 -33.70 -27.03
C LYS A 91 -17.42 -33.22 -28.36
N ASN A 92 -18.73 -33.05 -28.42
CA ASN A 92 -19.41 -32.53 -29.60
C ASN A 92 -19.52 -31.00 -29.52
N LYS A 93 -19.18 -30.29 -30.60
CA LYS A 93 -19.34 -28.82 -30.67
C LYS A 93 -20.83 -28.50 -30.73
N ILE A 94 -21.32 -27.77 -29.73
CA ILE A 94 -22.72 -27.37 -29.59
C ILE A 94 -22.96 -26.03 -30.29
N THR A 95 -22.08 -25.06 -30.06
CA THR A 95 -22.17 -23.74 -30.69
C THR A 95 -20.80 -23.07 -30.74
N GLU A 96 -20.73 -21.94 -31.45
CA GLU A 96 -19.57 -21.06 -31.49
C GLU A 96 -19.99 -19.60 -31.33
N LEU A 97 -19.03 -18.76 -30.94
CA LEU A 97 -19.12 -17.32 -30.94
C LEU A 97 -17.83 -16.75 -31.54
N LYS A 98 -17.94 -16.01 -32.63
CA LYS A 98 -16.81 -15.34 -33.26
C LYS A 98 -16.74 -13.88 -32.79
N GLY A 99 -15.54 -13.41 -32.50
CA GLY A 99 -15.28 -12.04 -32.08
C GLY A 99 -15.37 -11.84 -30.56
N SER A 100 -14.97 -10.64 -30.13
CA SER A 100 -14.85 -10.26 -28.72
C SER A 100 -16.15 -9.63 -28.20
N ASP A 101 -17.12 -10.46 -27.80
CA ASP A 101 -18.38 -10.01 -27.18
C ASP A 101 -18.58 -10.68 -25.80
N PRO A 102 -18.16 -10.00 -24.70
CA PRO A 102 -18.31 -10.48 -23.33
C PRO A 102 -19.72 -10.88 -22.90
N LEU A 103 -20.74 -10.12 -23.32
CA LEU A 103 -22.12 -10.30 -22.84
C LEU A 103 -22.74 -11.53 -23.51
N THR A 104 -22.56 -11.65 -24.83
CA THR A 104 -23.06 -12.82 -25.57
C THR A 104 -22.31 -14.09 -25.16
N LEU A 105 -21.02 -14.00 -24.86
CA LEU A 105 -20.22 -15.10 -24.33
C LEU A 105 -20.78 -15.61 -23.00
N GLU A 106 -21.00 -14.72 -22.01
CA GLU A 106 -21.56 -15.12 -20.72
C GLU A 106 -22.98 -15.67 -20.84
N LYS A 107 -23.83 -15.03 -21.67
CA LYS A 107 -25.21 -15.49 -21.92
C LYS A 107 -25.23 -16.92 -22.47
N LYS A 108 -24.37 -17.23 -23.45
CA LYS A 108 -24.25 -18.60 -24.00
C LYS A 108 -23.78 -19.60 -22.94
N ILE A 109 -22.88 -19.21 -22.03
CA ILE A 109 -22.45 -20.08 -20.92
C ILE A 109 -23.64 -20.39 -20.00
N GLN A 110 -24.42 -19.37 -19.62
CA GLN A 110 -25.59 -19.53 -18.75
C GLN A 110 -26.67 -20.41 -19.39
N GLU A 111 -26.96 -20.21 -20.67
CA GLU A 111 -27.97 -20.99 -21.42
C GLU A 111 -27.56 -22.47 -21.56
N LEU A 112 -26.25 -22.73 -21.76
CA LEU A 112 -25.73 -24.07 -22.01
C LEU A 112 -25.30 -24.81 -20.75
N SER A 113 -25.14 -24.11 -19.62
CA SER A 113 -24.99 -24.72 -18.30
C SER A 113 -26.37 -25.16 -17.79
N THR A 114 -26.67 -26.45 -17.90
CA THR A 114 -27.97 -27.00 -17.45
C THR A 114 -28.02 -27.17 -15.93
N SER A 115 -29.21 -27.17 -15.33
CA SER A 115 -29.41 -27.49 -13.90
C SER A 115 -28.97 -28.91 -13.52
N GLU A 116 -28.81 -29.81 -14.49
CA GLU A 116 -28.15 -31.12 -14.33
C GLU A 116 -26.63 -31.00 -14.14
N ASP A 117 -25.99 -29.93 -14.65
CA ASP A 117 -24.57 -29.65 -14.43
C ASP A 117 -24.30 -29.04 -13.03
N ASN A 118 -25.36 -28.74 -12.26
CA ASN A 118 -25.33 -28.21 -10.89
C ASN A 118 -25.83 -29.19 -9.81
N ASN A 119 -26.23 -30.42 -10.15
CA ASN A 119 -26.69 -31.41 -9.16
C ASN A 119 -25.76 -32.62 -9.10
N PHE A 120 -24.86 -32.62 -8.11
CA PHE A 120 -24.36 -33.87 -7.55
C PHE A 120 -25.54 -34.60 -6.87
N ILE A 121 -25.97 -35.74 -7.40
CA ILE A 121 -27.03 -36.58 -6.81
C ILE A 121 -26.35 -37.68 -5.97
N PRO A 122 -26.50 -37.68 -4.63
CA PRO A 122 -25.97 -38.73 -3.75
C PRO A 122 -26.53 -40.12 -4.09
N ASP A 123 -25.69 -41.17 -4.11
CA ASP A 123 -26.17 -42.54 -4.35
C ASP A 123 -27.01 -43.03 -3.15
N PRO A 124 -28.30 -43.40 -3.34
CA PRO A 124 -29.18 -43.83 -2.26
C PRO A 124 -28.65 -45.01 -1.43
N LYS A 125 -27.87 -45.93 -2.03
CA LYS A 125 -27.27 -47.08 -1.31
C LYS A 125 -26.12 -46.66 -0.41
N ARG A 126 -25.33 -45.66 -0.85
CA ARG A 126 -24.26 -45.08 -0.04
C ARG A 126 -24.83 -44.22 1.07
N VAL A 127 -25.86 -43.43 0.78
CA VAL A 127 -26.57 -42.63 1.79
C VAL A 127 -27.16 -43.53 2.87
N SER A 128 -27.84 -44.62 2.51
CA SER A 128 -28.39 -45.54 3.53
C SER A 128 -27.29 -46.18 4.39
N THR A 129 -26.16 -46.53 3.77
CA THR A 129 -25.00 -47.09 4.48
C THR A 129 -24.37 -46.07 5.43
N GLY A 130 -24.06 -44.85 4.96
CA GLY A 130 -23.43 -43.81 5.77
C GLY A 130 -24.32 -43.29 6.90
N ARG A 131 -25.64 -43.30 6.74
CA ARG A 131 -26.57 -42.95 7.85
C ARG A 131 -26.51 -43.91 9.04
N SER A 132 -26.03 -45.14 8.82
CA SER A 132 -25.87 -46.09 9.92
C SER A 132 -24.62 -45.81 10.77
N TRP A 133 -23.65 -45.03 10.26
CA TRP A 133 -22.36 -44.78 10.91
C TRP A 133 -22.52 -43.82 12.11
N SER A 134 -21.84 -44.14 13.22
CA SER A 134 -21.92 -43.37 14.47
C SER A 134 -21.46 -41.93 14.28
N CYS A 135 -20.34 -41.71 13.58
CA CYS A 135 -19.78 -40.38 13.32
C CYS A 135 -20.77 -39.47 12.59
N PHE A 136 -21.56 -40.01 11.65
CA PHE A 136 -22.56 -39.23 10.93
C PHE A 136 -23.77 -38.91 11.82
N LYS A 137 -24.22 -39.85 12.67
CA LYS A 137 -25.31 -39.61 13.62
C LYS A 137 -24.95 -38.53 14.64
N GLU A 138 -23.72 -38.57 15.14
CA GLU A 138 -23.16 -37.54 16.02
C GLU A 138 -23.12 -36.18 15.32
N LEU A 139 -22.60 -36.13 14.08
CA LEU A 139 -22.57 -34.89 13.29
C LEU A 139 -23.99 -34.35 13.05
N GLN A 140 -24.93 -35.22 12.68
CA GLN A 140 -26.34 -34.86 12.40
C GLN A 140 -27.09 -34.33 13.62
N ALA A 141 -26.73 -34.77 14.83
CA ALA A 141 -27.38 -34.38 16.08
C ALA A 141 -27.08 -32.94 16.54
N ASN A 142 -26.08 -32.29 15.94
CA ASN A 142 -25.78 -30.88 16.19
C ASN A 142 -26.86 -29.93 15.62
N GLU A 143 -26.93 -28.69 16.14
CA GLU A 143 -27.83 -27.65 15.62
C GLU A 143 -27.67 -27.43 14.11
N ASP A 144 -28.75 -27.06 13.41
CA ASP A 144 -28.78 -27.01 11.94
C ASP A 144 -27.72 -26.05 11.36
N ASN A 145 -27.47 -24.91 11.98
CA ASN A 145 -26.40 -23.97 11.60
C ASN A 145 -25.00 -24.58 11.80
N VAL A 146 -24.73 -25.22 12.94
CA VAL A 146 -23.47 -25.89 13.25
C VAL A 146 -23.24 -27.05 12.29
N PHE A 147 -24.26 -27.88 12.07
CA PHE A 147 -24.22 -28.94 11.06
C PHE A 147 -23.88 -28.36 9.69
N MET A 148 -24.53 -27.27 9.25
CA MET A 148 -24.28 -26.66 7.95
C MET A 148 -22.88 -26.09 7.81
N ASP A 149 -22.30 -25.52 8.87
CA ASP A 149 -20.95 -24.98 8.83
C ASP A 149 -19.89 -26.09 8.80
N ILE A 150 -20.02 -27.09 9.67
CA ILE A 150 -19.06 -28.20 9.79
C ILE A 150 -19.11 -29.12 8.58
N SER A 151 -20.30 -29.47 8.10
CA SER A 151 -20.44 -30.30 6.91
C SER A 151 -19.87 -29.63 5.64
N GLN A 152 -19.92 -28.31 5.52
CA GLN A 152 -19.29 -27.59 4.40
C GLN A 152 -17.76 -27.75 4.40
N ILE A 153 -17.14 -27.75 5.58
CA ILE A 153 -15.69 -27.94 5.74
C ILE A 153 -15.31 -29.39 5.37
N ILE A 154 -16.03 -30.37 5.90
CA ILE A 154 -15.81 -31.80 5.62
C ILE A 154 -15.96 -32.10 4.12
N LEU A 155 -17.01 -31.57 3.48
CA LEU A 155 -17.24 -31.74 2.05
C LEU A 155 -16.14 -31.11 1.20
N LYS A 156 -15.56 -29.99 1.63
CA LYS A 156 -14.44 -29.35 0.93
C LYS A 156 -13.21 -30.28 0.89
N PHE A 157 -12.88 -30.94 2.01
CA PHE A 157 -11.78 -31.90 2.06
C PHE A 157 -12.05 -33.12 1.18
N ALA A 158 -13.23 -33.74 1.33
CA ALA A 158 -13.63 -34.90 0.54
C ALA A 158 -13.60 -34.61 -0.97
N ASN A 159 -14.18 -33.49 -1.41
CA ASN A 159 -14.26 -33.13 -2.82
C ASN A 159 -12.88 -32.83 -3.44
N ASN A 160 -11.96 -32.25 -2.68
CA ASN A 160 -10.61 -31.99 -3.17
C ASN A 160 -9.84 -33.30 -3.42
N ILE A 161 -9.97 -34.29 -2.53
CA ILE A 161 -9.33 -35.61 -2.71
C ILE A 161 -9.99 -36.36 -3.87
N ILE A 162 -11.32 -36.37 -3.97
CA ILE A 162 -12.02 -37.04 -5.08
C ILE A 162 -11.64 -36.42 -6.44
N LYS A 163 -11.52 -35.10 -6.51
CA LYS A 163 -11.21 -34.39 -7.75
C LYS A 163 -9.74 -34.54 -8.16
N TYR A 164 -8.84 -34.65 -7.18
CA TYR A 164 -7.40 -34.72 -7.40
C TYR A 164 -6.77 -35.81 -6.52
N PRO A 165 -7.05 -37.09 -6.77
CA PRO A 165 -6.70 -38.19 -5.85
C PRO A 165 -5.19 -38.34 -5.65
N GLU A 166 -4.38 -38.07 -6.66
CA GLU A 166 -2.91 -38.20 -6.57
C GLU A 166 -2.22 -36.95 -5.99
N ASN A 167 -2.96 -35.87 -5.70
CA ASN A 167 -2.37 -34.64 -5.21
C ASN A 167 -2.15 -34.71 -3.70
N GLN A 168 -0.89 -34.91 -3.31
CA GLN A 168 -0.41 -35.00 -1.93
C GLN A 168 -0.87 -33.82 -1.05
N LYS A 169 -1.01 -32.60 -1.61
CA LYS A 169 -1.48 -31.43 -0.86
C LYS A 169 -2.92 -31.56 -0.38
N TYR A 170 -3.80 -32.22 -1.14
CA TYR A 170 -5.22 -32.36 -0.77
C TYR A 170 -5.49 -33.58 0.11
N ARG A 171 -4.54 -34.51 0.18
CA ARG A 171 -4.57 -35.69 1.05
C ARG A 171 -4.00 -35.43 2.45
N SER A 172 -3.64 -34.20 2.80
CA SER A 172 -3.12 -33.86 4.14
C SER A 172 -3.84 -32.64 4.71
N ILE A 173 -4.29 -32.75 5.97
CA ILE A 173 -4.95 -31.71 6.74
C ILE A 173 -4.10 -31.45 7.98
N ARG A 174 -3.60 -30.23 8.15
CA ARG A 174 -2.83 -29.89 9.36
C ARG A 174 -3.75 -29.72 10.56
N ILE A 175 -3.50 -30.46 11.64
CA ILE A 175 -4.27 -30.42 12.89
C ILE A 175 -4.13 -29.05 13.57
N GLY A 176 -2.96 -28.41 13.47
CA GLY A 176 -2.71 -27.04 13.97
C GLY A 176 -3.39 -25.90 13.19
N ASN A 177 -4.21 -26.22 12.19
CA ASN A 177 -4.99 -25.23 11.46
C ASN A 177 -6.13 -24.70 12.34
N LYS A 178 -6.24 -23.37 12.48
CA LYS A 178 -7.24 -22.72 13.34
C LYS A 178 -8.70 -23.09 13.00
N ILE A 179 -9.03 -23.30 11.72
CA ILE A 179 -10.38 -23.77 11.31
C ILE A 179 -10.60 -25.22 11.74
N PHE A 180 -9.57 -26.06 11.67
CA PHE A 180 -9.64 -27.43 12.17
C PHE A 180 -9.83 -27.44 13.70
N GLN A 181 -9.03 -26.67 14.44
CA GLN A 181 -9.07 -26.66 15.92
C GLN A 181 -10.28 -25.93 16.52
N GLU A 182 -10.73 -24.82 15.94
CA GLU A 182 -11.80 -24.00 16.52
C GLU A 182 -13.18 -24.34 15.98
N LYS A 183 -13.27 -24.94 14.78
CA LYS A 183 -14.57 -25.30 14.18
C LYS A 183 -14.77 -26.80 14.10
N LEU A 184 -13.82 -27.56 13.56
CA LEU A 184 -14.03 -28.99 13.30
C LEU A 184 -13.83 -29.86 14.55
N LEU A 185 -12.79 -29.59 15.33
CA LEU A 185 -12.40 -30.35 16.52
C LEU A 185 -13.38 -30.25 17.69
N PRO A 186 -14.03 -29.10 17.99
CA PRO A 186 -14.96 -28.99 19.12
C PRO A 186 -16.35 -29.59 18.86
N VAL A 187 -16.63 -30.03 17.62
CA VAL A 187 -17.95 -30.51 17.21
C VAL A 187 -17.96 -32.02 17.11
N MET A 188 -18.80 -32.65 17.93
CA MET A 188 -19.00 -34.11 17.94
C MET A 188 -19.43 -34.61 16.56
N GLY A 189 -18.70 -35.60 16.04
CA GLY A 189 -18.91 -36.16 14.70
C GLY A 189 -18.14 -35.42 13.59
N GLY A 190 -17.45 -34.32 13.89
CA GLY A 190 -16.68 -33.53 12.93
C GLY A 190 -15.40 -34.22 12.48
N VAL A 191 -14.52 -34.54 13.43
CA VAL A 191 -13.23 -35.21 13.17
C VAL A 191 -13.43 -36.72 13.00
N GLU A 192 -14.38 -37.30 13.73
CA GLU A 192 -14.75 -38.71 13.63
C GLU A 192 -15.22 -39.05 12.20
N CYS A 193 -15.89 -38.11 11.52
CA CYS A 193 -16.22 -38.28 10.11
C CYS A 193 -14.97 -38.36 9.24
N LEU A 194 -13.91 -37.58 9.49
CA LEU A 194 -12.67 -37.67 8.71
C LEU A 194 -11.97 -39.02 8.93
N PHE A 195 -11.89 -39.50 10.17
CA PHE A 195 -11.34 -40.84 10.44
C PHE A 195 -12.16 -41.93 9.75
N ALA A 196 -13.50 -41.86 9.83
CA ALA A 196 -14.38 -42.81 9.16
C ALA A 196 -14.29 -42.74 7.62
N MET A 197 -13.91 -41.59 7.05
CA MET A 197 -13.60 -41.48 5.62
C MET A 197 -12.32 -42.23 5.23
N GLY A 198 -11.39 -42.42 6.16
CA GLY A 198 -10.09 -43.08 5.95
C GLY A 198 -8.87 -42.16 6.15
N PHE A 199 -9.04 -41.00 6.78
CA PHE A 199 -7.88 -40.23 7.26
C PHE A 199 -7.24 -40.94 8.46
N GLU A 200 -5.93 -40.81 8.58
CA GLU A 200 -5.11 -41.34 9.66
C GLU A 200 -4.32 -40.20 10.29
N GLU A 201 -4.12 -40.25 11.60
CA GLU A 201 -3.31 -39.26 12.31
C GLU A 201 -1.81 -39.58 12.15
N GLN A 202 -1.05 -38.59 11.69
CA GLN A 202 0.40 -38.64 11.54
C GLN A 202 0.99 -37.29 11.98
N ASP A 203 1.71 -37.30 13.11
CA ASP A 203 2.27 -36.11 13.75
C ASP A 203 1.21 -34.99 13.90
N ASP A 204 1.50 -33.78 13.40
CA ASP A 204 0.58 -32.63 13.43
C ASP A 204 -0.44 -32.61 12.27
N HIS A 205 -0.68 -33.74 11.59
CA HIS A 205 -1.55 -33.82 10.41
C HIS A 205 -2.49 -35.03 10.43
N LEU A 206 -3.69 -34.85 9.86
CA LEU A 206 -4.52 -35.94 9.37
C LEU A 206 -4.20 -36.17 7.89
N VAL A 207 -3.70 -37.35 7.58
CA VAL A 207 -3.29 -37.73 6.22
C VAL A 207 -4.23 -38.81 5.71
N PHE A 208 -4.72 -38.65 4.48
CA PHE A 208 -5.46 -39.67 3.76
C PHE A 208 -4.47 -40.49 2.92
N PRO A 209 -4.12 -41.74 3.33
CA PRO A 209 -3.07 -42.49 2.67
C PRO A 209 -3.38 -42.75 1.19
N THR A 210 -2.31 -42.86 0.38
CA THR A 210 -2.45 -43.15 -1.05
C THR A 210 -3.03 -44.54 -1.31
N THR A 211 -2.84 -45.46 -0.37
CA THR A 211 -3.30 -46.85 -0.38
C THR A 211 -4.74 -47.04 0.08
N THR A 212 -5.34 -46.05 0.75
CA THR A 212 -6.69 -46.15 1.32
C THR A 212 -7.75 -45.94 0.23
N SER A 213 -8.74 -46.83 0.15
CA SER A 213 -9.85 -46.70 -0.81
C SER A 213 -10.67 -45.44 -0.50
N ILE A 214 -11.10 -44.76 -1.56
CA ILE A 214 -11.96 -43.58 -1.47
C ILE A 214 -13.45 -43.92 -1.28
N ASP A 215 -13.84 -45.21 -1.21
CA ASP A 215 -15.24 -45.61 -1.09
C ASP A 215 -15.90 -45.11 0.20
N ALA A 216 -15.20 -45.18 1.33
CA ALA A 216 -15.68 -44.67 2.62
C ALA A 216 -15.82 -43.14 2.59
N LEU A 217 -14.83 -42.46 2.01
CA LEU A 217 -14.84 -41.02 1.78
C LEU A 217 -16.03 -40.56 0.92
N ILE A 218 -16.27 -41.26 -0.18
CA ILE A 218 -17.41 -41.00 -1.07
C ILE A 218 -18.74 -41.28 -0.34
N THR A 219 -18.82 -42.35 0.44
CA THR A 219 -20.04 -42.72 1.17
C THR A 219 -20.45 -41.64 2.17
N LEU A 220 -19.50 -41.11 2.95
CA LEU A 220 -19.80 -40.01 3.89
C LEU A 220 -20.08 -38.68 3.17
N ARG A 221 -19.36 -38.36 2.08
CA ARG A 221 -19.66 -37.18 1.26
C ARG A 221 -21.12 -37.20 0.78
N ASP A 222 -21.57 -38.32 0.24
CA ASP A 222 -22.92 -38.49 -0.32
C ASP A 222 -23.97 -38.32 0.78
N THR A 223 -23.74 -38.97 1.92
CA THR A 223 -24.63 -38.93 3.07
C THR A 223 -24.76 -37.51 3.64
N ILE A 224 -23.63 -36.80 3.80
CA ILE A 224 -23.61 -35.42 4.31
C ILE A 224 -24.30 -34.47 3.33
N GLN A 225 -24.05 -34.61 2.03
CA GLN A 225 -24.67 -33.75 1.01
C GLN A 225 -26.19 -33.95 0.93
N ASP A 226 -26.68 -35.19 1.03
CA ASP A 226 -28.10 -35.50 1.10
C ASP A 226 -28.79 -34.87 2.33
N GLU A 227 -28.16 -34.93 3.50
CA GLU A 227 -28.71 -34.33 4.73
C GLU A 227 -28.72 -32.80 4.67
N ARG A 228 -27.71 -32.17 4.08
CA ARG A 228 -27.71 -30.71 3.82
C ARG A 228 -28.88 -30.30 2.93
N MET A 229 -29.14 -31.05 1.85
CA MET A 229 -30.28 -30.79 0.96
C MET A 229 -31.60 -30.89 1.75
N ARG A 230 -31.75 -31.93 2.58
CA ARG A 230 -32.95 -32.13 3.42
C ARG A 230 -33.18 -31.00 4.43
N LYS A 231 -32.14 -30.57 5.15
CA LYS A 231 -32.24 -29.46 6.13
C LYS A 231 -32.52 -28.11 5.45
N THR A 232 -31.95 -27.89 4.26
CA THR A 232 -32.24 -26.70 3.44
C THR A 232 -33.71 -26.68 2.99
N SER A 233 -34.28 -27.82 2.58
CA SER A 233 -35.70 -27.92 2.20
C SER A 233 -36.66 -27.77 3.39
N LYS A 234 -36.28 -28.16 4.61
CA LYS A 234 -37.09 -27.96 5.83
C LYS A 234 -37.19 -26.48 6.24
N ASN A 235 -36.09 -25.72 6.16
CA ASN A 235 -36.09 -24.28 6.49
C ASN A 235 -36.97 -23.44 5.55
N VAL A 236 -37.20 -23.90 4.31
CA VAL A 236 -38.12 -23.25 3.37
C VAL A 236 -39.59 -23.52 3.72
N GLN A 237 -39.92 -24.66 4.34
CA GLN A 237 -41.29 -24.98 4.77
C GLN A 237 -41.68 -24.32 6.10
N VAL A 238 -40.74 -24.12 7.03
CA VAL A 238 -41.02 -23.51 8.36
C VAL A 238 -41.32 -22.00 8.26
N SER A 239 -40.82 -21.31 7.23
CA SER A 239 -41.10 -19.90 7.01
C SER A 239 -42.45 -19.61 6.30
N ALA A 240 -43.23 -20.66 5.96
CA ALA A 240 -44.47 -20.56 5.20
C ALA A 240 -45.75 -20.85 6.02
N CYS A 241 -45.68 -20.96 7.35
CA CYS A 241 -46.88 -21.20 8.16
C CYS A 241 -46.87 -20.45 9.51
N SER A 242 -47.43 -19.23 9.50
CA SER A 242 -47.98 -18.59 10.70
C SER A 242 -48.86 -17.38 10.33
N GLY A 243 -50.18 -17.64 10.20
CA GLY A 243 -51.35 -16.75 10.41
C GLY A 243 -51.45 -15.41 9.65
N LEU A 244 -52.58 -14.93 9.13
CA LEU A 244 -53.99 -15.22 9.38
C LEU A 244 -54.84 -14.51 8.27
N THR A 245 -55.82 -15.24 7.75
CA THR A 245 -57.18 -14.83 7.30
C THR A 245 -57.44 -13.50 6.55
N LEU A 246 -57.95 -13.66 5.33
CA LEU A 246 -58.82 -12.70 4.60
C LEU A 246 -60.19 -12.53 5.29
N PRO A 247 -60.93 -11.46 4.95
CA PRO A 247 -62.05 -11.67 4.04
C PRO A 247 -62.13 -10.71 2.86
N SER A 248 -62.73 -11.27 1.83
CA SER A 248 -63.08 -10.79 0.49
C SER A 248 -64.21 -9.76 0.43
N SER A 249 -64.15 -8.86 -0.55
CA SER A 249 -65.26 -8.33 -1.40
C SER A 249 -64.77 -6.99 -2.02
N SER A 250 -65.10 -6.52 -3.21
CA SER A 250 -65.77 -7.01 -4.42
C SER A 250 -65.85 -5.81 -5.38
N GLN A 251 -66.02 -6.09 -6.67
CA GLN A 251 -66.64 -5.25 -7.70
C GLN A 251 -65.81 -4.30 -8.57
N GLU A 252 -66.12 -4.49 -9.86
CA GLU A 252 -65.71 -3.82 -11.08
C GLU A 252 -66.26 -2.39 -11.18
N THR A 253 -65.64 -1.54 -12.00
CA THR A 253 -66.33 -0.91 -13.14
C THR A 253 -65.37 -0.19 -14.07
N LYS A 254 -65.61 -0.38 -15.38
CA LYS A 254 -64.98 0.31 -16.51
C LYS A 254 -65.63 1.69 -16.70
N GLN A 255 -64.86 2.70 -17.12
CA GLN A 255 -65.31 3.71 -18.07
C GLN A 255 -64.12 4.39 -18.76
N ASN A 256 -64.39 4.86 -19.99
CA ASN A 256 -63.45 5.00 -21.09
C ASN A 256 -63.65 6.40 -21.72
N VAL A 257 -62.54 7.11 -22.04
CA VAL A 257 -62.30 8.04 -23.20
C VAL A 257 -62.36 9.57 -22.91
N PRO A 258 -61.60 10.50 -23.59
CA PRO A 258 -60.49 10.38 -24.59
C PRO A 258 -59.17 11.16 -24.30
N ASN A 259 -58.15 10.76 -25.09
CA ASN A 259 -56.90 11.41 -25.51
C ASN A 259 -56.72 12.94 -25.35
N ASN A 260 -55.56 13.35 -24.84
CA ASN A 260 -54.57 14.09 -25.64
C ASN A 260 -53.13 14.00 -25.07
N THR A 261 -52.22 13.62 -25.97
CA THR A 261 -50.76 13.85 -26.04
C THR A 261 -50.03 14.50 -24.86
N GLU A 262 -49.08 13.76 -24.25
CA GLU A 262 -47.64 14.01 -24.40
C GLU A 262 -46.81 12.84 -23.82
N LYS A 263 -45.73 12.47 -24.53
CA LYS A 263 -44.88 11.32 -24.24
C LYS A 263 -43.97 11.60 -23.05
N ILE A 264 -44.13 10.85 -21.96
CA ILE A 264 -43.10 10.66 -20.93
C ILE A 264 -43.03 9.16 -20.61
N PRO A 265 -41.99 8.41 -21.02
CA PRO A 265 -41.81 7.05 -20.54
C PRO A 265 -41.08 7.06 -19.20
N LEU A 266 -41.85 6.73 -18.18
CA LEU A 266 -41.62 5.64 -17.21
C LEU A 266 -40.44 5.75 -16.22
N SER A 267 -40.86 5.63 -14.96
CA SER A 267 -40.14 5.44 -13.69
C SER A 267 -38.99 4.41 -13.68
N PRO A 268 -37.92 4.62 -12.88
CA PRO A 268 -36.91 3.61 -12.59
C PRO A 268 -37.08 2.98 -11.19
N THR A 269 -36.92 1.66 -11.07
CA THR A 269 -36.28 1.05 -9.89
C THR A 269 -35.72 -0.36 -10.13
N SER A 270 -34.41 -0.49 -9.85
CA SER A 270 -33.57 -1.66 -9.50
C SER A 270 -33.34 -2.77 -10.55
N ASN A 271 -32.13 -3.20 -10.94
CA ASN A 271 -30.74 -2.87 -10.58
C ASN A 271 -29.87 -2.95 -11.85
N GLY A 272 -29.42 -1.81 -12.36
CA GLY A 272 -28.60 -1.68 -13.57
C GLY A 272 -27.24 -1.05 -13.29
N MET A 273 -26.41 -1.66 -12.44
CA MET A 273 -25.03 -1.22 -12.23
C MET A 273 -24.10 -1.85 -13.27
N THR A 274 -23.16 -1.06 -13.81
CA THR A 274 -22.10 -1.57 -14.69
C THR A 274 -21.06 -2.36 -13.89
N VAL A 275 -20.24 -3.18 -14.57
CA VAL A 275 -19.13 -3.90 -13.92
C VAL A 275 -18.14 -2.95 -13.24
N SER A 276 -17.84 -1.80 -13.86
CA SER A 276 -16.96 -0.80 -13.26
C SER A 276 -17.57 -0.19 -12.00
N GLN A 277 -18.88 0.09 -12.00
CA GLN A 277 -19.60 0.55 -10.81
C GLN A 277 -19.59 -0.49 -9.69
N MET A 278 -19.77 -1.77 -10.00
CA MET A 278 -19.70 -2.85 -9.01
C MET A 278 -18.31 -2.98 -8.38
N GLN A 279 -17.25 -2.92 -9.19
CA GLN A 279 -15.86 -2.96 -8.69
C GLN A 279 -15.52 -1.72 -7.86
N PHE A 280 -15.93 -0.53 -8.30
CA PHE A 280 -15.73 0.71 -7.58
C PHE A 280 -16.48 0.68 -6.24
N TYR A 281 -17.74 0.24 -6.24
CA TYR A 281 -18.54 0.06 -5.03
C TYR A 281 -17.91 -0.93 -4.05
N ALA A 282 -17.39 -2.07 -4.52
CA ALA A 282 -16.71 -3.04 -3.67
C ALA A 282 -15.49 -2.44 -2.97
N LYS A 283 -14.71 -1.61 -3.69
CA LYS A 283 -13.59 -0.88 -3.08
C LYS A 283 -14.05 0.14 -2.04
N LEU A 284 -15.08 0.95 -2.34
CA LEU A 284 -15.67 1.89 -1.38
C LEU A 284 -16.14 1.17 -0.12
N LYS A 285 -16.87 0.05 -0.28
CA LYS A 285 -17.40 -0.74 0.83
C LYS A 285 -16.29 -1.35 1.67
N SER A 286 -15.27 -1.94 1.04
CA SER A 286 -14.14 -2.53 1.75
C SER A 286 -13.36 -1.50 2.56
N SER A 287 -13.13 -0.30 2.01
CA SER A 287 -12.46 0.78 2.74
C SER A 287 -13.32 1.30 3.89
N LEU A 288 -14.63 1.45 3.68
CA LEU A 288 -15.55 1.85 4.75
C LEU A 288 -15.61 0.81 5.87
N ASP A 289 -15.68 -0.48 5.54
CA ASP A 289 -15.72 -1.55 6.54
C ASP A 289 -14.42 -1.60 7.34
N HIS A 290 -13.28 -1.36 6.68
CA HIS A 290 -11.97 -1.30 7.34
C HIS A 290 -11.93 -0.20 8.40
N VAL A 291 -12.38 1.03 8.10
CA VAL A 291 -12.25 2.15 9.06
C VAL A 291 -13.08 1.98 10.33
N MET A 292 -14.10 1.10 10.31
CA MET A 292 -14.90 0.82 11.51
C MET A 292 -14.09 0.13 12.61
N ILE A 293 -12.97 -0.52 12.27
CA ILE A 293 -12.08 -1.13 13.27
C ILE A 293 -11.48 -0.09 14.22
N TYR A 294 -11.34 1.16 13.79
CA TYR A 294 -10.78 2.22 14.63
C TYR A 294 -11.74 2.62 15.76
N GLU A 295 -13.02 2.24 15.69
CA GLU A 295 -14.02 2.54 16.71
C GLU A 295 -14.10 1.48 17.81
N ASP A 296 -13.31 0.40 17.72
CA ASP A 296 -13.15 -0.59 18.79
C ASP A 296 -12.48 0.06 20.01
N LEU A 297 -13.23 0.16 21.12
CA LEU A 297 -12.78 0.81 22.35
C LEU A 297 -11.63 0.04 23.04
N ASP A 298 -11.59 -1.28 22.95
CA ASP A 298 -10.50 -2.06 23.54
C ASP A 298 -9.21 -1.93 22.71
N LEU A 299 -9.35 -1.78 21.40
CA LEU A 299 -8.23 -1.41 20.53
C LEU A 299 -7.72 0.00 20.86
N GLN A 300 -8.60 0.99 20.99
CA GLN A 300 -8.21 2.36 21.37
C GLN A 300 -7.54 2.41 22.74
N ARG A 301 -8.04 1.69 23.75
CA ARG A 301 -7.40 1.62 25.08
C ARG A 301 -5.97 1.07 25.00
N ARG A 302 -5.76 -0.01 24.24
CA ARG A 302 -4.43 -0.60 24.02
C ARG A 302 -3.49 0.35 23.27
N ALA A 303 -4.01 1.06 22.27
CA ALA A 303 -3.26 2.08 21.55
C ALA A 303 -2.86 3.25 22.47
N CYS A 304 -3.79 3.73 23.30
CA CYS A 304 -3.59 4.84 24.23
C CYS A 304 -2.44 4.56 25.20
N ALA A 305 -2.37 3.34 25.72
CA ALA A 305 -1.28 2.91 26.61
C ALA A 305 0.13 2.96 25.98
N MET A 306 0.22 3.08 24.64
CA MET A 306 1.50 3.19 23.93
C MET A 306 1.86 4.64 23.55
N ILE A 307 0.92 5.58 23.66
CA ILE A 307 1.14 6.98 23.31
C ILE A 307 1.67 7.71 24.56
N PRO A 308 2.81 8.43 24.49
CA PRO A 308 3.29 9.25 25.59
C PRO A 308 2.50 10.57 25.66
N VAL A 309 1.22 10.49 26.02
CA VAL A 309 0.26 11.60 25.93
C VAL A 309 0.76 12.84 26.68
N GLU A 310 1.24 12.70 27.91
CA GLU A 310 1.72 13.82 28.74
C GLU A 310 2.91 14.57 28.11
N ASP A 311 3.85 13.83 27.52
CA ASP A 311 5.01 14.42 26.83
C ASP A 311 4.59 15.15 25.56
N LEU A 312 3.67 14.56 24.78
CA LEU A 312 3.16 15.16 23.56
C LEU A 312 2.34 16.41 23.86
N GLU A 313 1.50 16.38 24.89
CA GLU A 313 0.76 17.54 25.36
C GLU A 313 1.72 18.64 25.83
N SER A 314 2.76 18.32 26.59
CA SER A 314 3.76 19.30 27.03
C SER A 314 4.48 19.97 25.85
N LYS A 315 4.89 19.19 24.84
CA LYS A 315 5.45 19.71 23.58
C LYS A 315 4.45 20.61 22.85
N ALA A 316 3.19 20.19 22.74
CA ALA A 316 2.12 20.94 22.09
C ALA A 316 1.85 22.29 22.76
N HIS A 317 1.83 22.33 24.10
CA HIS A 317 1.67 23.57 24.86
C HIS A 317 2.82 24.55 24.59
N SER A 318 4.07 24.07 24.57
CA SER A 318 5.23 24.91 24.24
C SER A 318 5.16 25.46 22.81
N MET A 319 4.76 24.63 21.83
CA MET A 319 4.56 25.05 20.44
C MET A 319 3.45 26.10 20.29
N SER A 320 2.35 25.92 21.02
CA SER A 320 1.23 26.86 21.02
C SER A 320 1.63 28.20 21.64
N GLN A 321 2.39 28.20 22.74
CA GLN A 321 2.91 29.42 23.36
C GLN A 321 3.82 30.21 22.41
N LYS A 322 4.78 29.54 21.76
CA LYS A 322 5.67 30.18 20.76
C LYS A 322 4.91 30.76 19.56
N SER A 323 3.77 30.14 19.19
CA SER A 323 2.95 30.60 18.07
C SER A 323 2.10 31.82 18.38
N LYS A 324 1.75 32.05 19.66
CA LYS A 324 1.02 33.26 20.12
C LYS A 324 1.87 34.53 20.04
N ASP A 325 3.20 34.40 20.04
CA ASP A 325 4.15 35.50 19.83
C ASP A 325 4.40 35.81 18.34
N GLY A 326 3.80 35.04 17.42
CA GLY A 326 3.92 35.16 15.96
C GLY A 326 2.60 35.45 15.22
N GLN A 327 2.66 35.51 13.88
CA GLN A 327 1.55 35.86 12.98
C GLN A 327 0.42 34.80 12.84
N ASN A 328 0.51 33.64 13.49
CA ASN A 328 -0.44 32.53 13.32
C ASN A 328 -1.68 32.64 14.23
N LYS A 329 -2.58 33.58 13.90
CA LYS A 329 -3.92 33.67 14.51
C LYS A 329 -4.78 32.50 14.02
N GLY A 330 -5.00 31.48 14.87
CA GLY A 330 -5.99 30.41 14.60
C GLY A 330 -5.57 28.99 14.96
N ILE A 331 -4.33 28.75 15.39
CA ILE A 331 -3.83 27.43 15.79
C ILE A 331 -3.94 27.27 17.30
N ASP A 332 -4.62 26.22 17.76
CA ASP A 332 -4.77 25.92 19.19
C ASP A 332 -3.81 24.81 19.65
N VAL A 333 -3.85 24.48 20.95
CA VAL A 333 -3.00 23.43 21.52
C VAL A 333 -3.33 22.07 20.90
N ARG A 334 -4.60 21.82 20.54
CA ARG A 334 -5.07 20.57 19.97
C ARG A 334 -4.52 20.37 18.54
N ASP A 335 -4.37 21.44 17.76
CA ASP A 335 -3.68 21.41 16.47
C ASP A 335 -2.17 21.16 16.65
N CYS A 336 -1.53 21.80 17.63
CA CYS A 336 -0.12 21.55 17.94
C CYS A 336 0.15 20.11 18.39
N LEU A 337 -0.80 19.48 19.09
CA LEU A 337 -0.69 18.09 19.53
C LEU A 337 -0.60 17.12 18.35
N ILE A 338 -1.23 17.42 17.22
CA ILE A 338 -1.11 16.60 16.01
C ILE A 338 0.28 16.70 15.39
N LEU A 339 0.86 17.90 15.39
CA LEU A 339 2.23 18.09 14.90
C LEU A 339 3.23 17.30 15.76
N ALA A 340 3.05 17.34 17.09
CA ALA A 340 3.84 16.54 18.03
C ALA A 340 3.63 15.04 17.80
N LEU A 341 2.39 14.60 17.58
CA LEU A 341 2.05 13.20 17.30
C LEU A 341 2.66 12.71 15.98
N LEU A 342 2.58 13.49 14.90
CA LEU A 342 3.22 13.18 13.62
C LEU A 342 4.73 13.01 13.78
N HIS A 343 5.36 13.94 14.51
CA HIS A 343 6.78 13.90 14.76
C HIS A 343 7.19 12.66 15.57
N TRP A 344 6.49 12.37 16.67
CA TRP A 344 6.75 11.19 17.48
C TRP A 344 6.49 9.89 16.70
N PHE A 345 5.38 9.83 15.97
CA PHE A 345 5.02 8.65 15.18
C PHE A 345 6.12 8.28 14.18
N LYS A 346 6.62 9.29 13.44
CA LYS A 346 7.64 9.10 12.40
C LYS A 346 9.04 8.84 12.94
N ASN A 347 9.42 9.48 14.04
CA ASN A 347 10.83 9.48 14.49
C ASN A 347 11.11 8.53 15.66
N GLU A 348 10.07 8.09 16.36
CA GLU A 348 10.18 7.30 17.59
C GLU A 348 9.33 6.03 17.58
N PHE A 349 8.09 6.08 17.06
CA PHE A 349 7.15 4.97 17.19
C PHE A 349 7.19 3.95 16.05
N PHE A 350 7.17 4.41 14.79
CA PHE A 350 6.93 3.56 13.61
C PHE A 350 8.09 3.63 12.60
N GLN A 351 8.43 2.50 11.98
CA GLN A 351 9.61 2.36 11.12
C GLN A 351 9.25 2.05 9.67
N TRP A 352 10.00 2.65 8.73
CA TRP A 352 9.80 2.43 7.30
C TRP A 352 10.53 1.18 6.86
N VAL A 353 9.85 0.31 6.11
CA VAL A 353 10.45 -0.92 5.56
C VAL A 353 10.37 -0.90 4.04
N ASP A 354 11.50 -0.58 3.40
CA ASP A 354 11.66 -0.81 1.95
C ASP A 354 11.92 -2.30 1.68
N LYS A 355 12.95 -2.86 2.33
CA LYS A 355 13.29 -4.28 2.33
C LYS A 355 13.57 -4.73 3.76
N PRO A 356 13.06 -5.89 4.22
CA PRO A 356 13.27 -6.35 5.58
C PRO A 356 14.71 -6.82 5.81
N TYR A 357 15.20 -6.67 7.04
CA TYR A 357 16.48 -7.22 7.48
C TYR A 357 16.33 -8.65 7.97
N CYS A 358 17.38 -9.46 7.82
CA CYS A 358 17.46 -10.77 8.46
C CYS A 358 17.59 -10.60 9.98
N ASP A 359 16.73 -11.27 10.75
CA ASP A 359 16.74 -11.16 12.21
C ASP A 359 18.06 -11.62 12.83
N SER A 360 18.68 -12.68 12.28
CA SER A 360 19.96 -13.21 12.77
C SER A 360 21.17 -12.43 12.25
N CYS A 361 21.17 -12.05 10.97
CA CYS A 361 22.37 -11.48 10.33
C CYS A 361 22.41 -9.95 10.29
N LYS A 362 21.26 -9.28 10.49
CA LYS A 362 21.09 -7.83 10.33
C LYS A 362 21.50 -7.28 8.95
N VAL A 363 21.49 -8.14 7.93
CA VAL A 363 21.71 -7.78 6.53
C VAL A 363 20.37 -7.70 5.80
N VAL A 364 20.25 -6.75 4.87
CA VAL A 364 19.05 -6.56 4.04
C VAL A 364 18.77 -7.81 3.20
N GLY A 365 17.52 -8.24 3.16
CA GLY A 365 17.07 -9.37 2.36
C GLY A 365 16.97 -9.08 0.86
N GLN A 366 17.14 -10.12 0.04
CA GLN A 366 16.94 -10.06 -1.41
C GLN A 366 15.58 -10.64 -1.80
N PHE A 367 14.75 -9.87 -2.49
CA PHE A 367 13.38 -10.27 -2.82
C PHE A 367 13.35 -11.54 -3.68
N GLN A 368 12.52 -12.51 -3.30
CA GLN A 368 12.33 -13.80 -3.98
C GLN A 368 10.94 -13.94 -4.63
N GLY A 369 10.04 -12.99 -4.40
CA GLY A 369 8.65 -13.05 -4.83
C GLY A 369 7.68 -13.04 -3.65
N ASN A 370 6.39 -13.17 -3.95
CA ASN A 370 5.34 -13.22 -2.94
C ASN A 370 5.00 -14.68 -2.61
N VAL A 371 4.71 -14.94 -1.34
CA VAL A 371 4.27 -16.25 -0.83
C VAL A 371 2.88 -16.13 -0.20
N ALA A 372 2.19 -17.25 -0.07
CA ALA A 372 0.93 -17.28 0.64
C ALA A 372 1.13 -16.89 2.12
N PRO A 373 0.22 -16.09 2.71
CA PRO A 373 0.19 -15.88 4.15
C PRO A 373 0.06 -17.21 4.90
N THR A 374 0.71 -17.31 6.04
CA THR A 374 0.40 -18.33 7.04
C THR A 374 -0.95 -18.04 7.69
N SER A 375 -1.52 -19.00 8.40
CA SER A 375 -2.79 -18.80 9.10
C SER A 375 -2.75 -17.66 10.14
N ASP A 376 -1.61 -17.44 10.79
CA ASP A 376 -1.43 -16.33 11.73
C ASP A 376 -1.35 -14.99 10.98
N GLU A 377 -0.62 -14.95 9.87
CA GLU A 377 -0.51 -13.73 9.07
C GLU A 377 -1.86 -13.33 8.45
N GLU A 378 -2.62 -14.31 7.95
CA GLU A 378 -3.97 -14.11 7.41
C GLU A 378 -4.94 -13.64 8.50
N TYR A 379 -4.85 -14.19 9.72
CA TYR A 379 -5.65 -13.76 10.88
C TYR A 379 -5.45 -12.26 11.19
N TRP A 380 -4.22 -11.76 11.08
CA TRP A 380 -3.90 -10.33 11.25
C TRP A 380 -4.10 -9.50 9.97
N GLY A 381 -4.85 -10.02 9.00
CA GLY A 381 -5.27 -9.29 7.80
C GLY A 381 -4.18 -9.10 6.76
N ALA A 382 -3.10 -9.90 6.77
CA ALA A 382 -2.11 -9.89 5.69
C ALA A 382 -2.65 -10.62 4.46
N GLY A 383 -3.02 -9.87 3.42
CA GLY A 383 -3.45 -10.44 2.14
C GLY A 383 -2.28 -10.86 1.25
N THR A 384 -1.09 -10.29 1.47
CA THR A 384 0.13 -10.60 0.72
C THR A 384 1.33 -10.66 1.68
N VAL A 385 2.25 -11.59 1.40
CA VAL A 385 3.52 -11.70 2.13
C VAL A 385 4.66 -11.67 1.14
N GLU A 386 5.52 -10.68 1.28
CA GLU A 386 6.73 -10.55 0.48
C GLU A 386 7.82 -11.45 1.07
N ASN A 387 8.39 -12.34 0.27
CA ASN A 387 9.46 -13.22 0.70
C ASN A 387 10.81 -12.68 0.24
N TYR A 388 11.75 -12.60 1.17
CA TYR A 388 13.13 -12.19 0.93
C TYR A 388 14.07 -13.29 1.38
N ARG A 389 15.26 -13.39 0.80
CA ARG A 389 16.30 -14.33 1.22
C ARG A 389 17.50 -13.59 1.75
N CYS A 390 18.01 -13.98 2.91
CA CYS A 390 19.23 -13.40 3.44
C CYS A 390 20.43 -13.84 2.60
N PRO A 391 21.23 -12.91 2.03
CA PRO A 391 22.39 -13.30 1.23
C PRO A 391 23.48 -14.01 2.06
N LYS A 392 23.54 -13.75 3.38
CA LYS A 392 24.57 -14.28 4.28
C LYS A 392 24.24 -15.68 4.81
N CYS A 393 23.04 -15.89 5.37
CA CYS A 393 22.66 -17.18 5.98
C CYS A 393 21.67 -17.99 5.14
N GLN A 394 21.21 -17.48 4.00
CA GLN A 394 20.25 -18.13 3.11
C GLN A 394 18.88 -18.46 3.75
N HIS A 395 18.59 -17.92 4.93
CA HIS A 395 17.29 -18.02 5.57
C HIS A 395 16.26 -17.11 4.89
N ASP A 396 15.02 -17.58 4.83
CA ASP A 396 13.90 -16.82 4.29
C ASP A 396 13.41 -15.80 5.32
N ILE A 397 13.09 -14.59 4.86
CA ILE A 397 12.64 -13.46 5.64
C ILE A 397 11.26 -13.10 5.09
N ARG A 398 10.23 -13.33 5.90
CA ARG A 398 8.84 -13.02 5.53
C ARG A 398 8.53 -11.59 5.93
N PHE A 399 7.90 -10.84 5.03
CA PHE A 399 7.39 -9.50 5.29
C PHE A 399 5.89 -9.43 4.97
N PRO A 400 5.03 -9.77 5.95
CA PRO A 400 3.58 -9.72 5.78
C PRO A 400 3.07 -8.28 5.76
N ARG A 401 2.19 -7.96 4.80
CA ARG A 401 1.54 -6.65 4.68
C ARG A 401 0.25 -6.63 5.50
N TYR A 402 0.38 -6.45 6.81
CA TYR A 402 -0.73 -6.50 7.76
C TYR A 402 -1.70 -5.34 7.61
N ASN A 403 -3.00 -5.63 7.63
CA ASN A 403 -4.05 -4.61 7.66
C ASN A 403 -4.68 -4.45 9.06
N HIS A 404 -4.49 -5.38 10.00
CA HIS A 404 -5.09 -5.26 11.33
C HIS A 404 -4.27 -4.31 12.23
N PRO A 405 -4.81 -3.18 12.73
CA PRO A 405 -4.04 -2.18 13.47
C PRO A 405 -3.40 -2.72 14.76
N THR A 406 -4.05 -3.66 15.46
CA THR A 406 -3.44 -4.33 16.63
C THR A 406 -2.08 -4.93 16.30
N LYS A 407 -1.93 -5.57 15.14
CA LYS A 407 -0.65 -6.15 14.75
C LYS A 407 0.35 -5.06 14.38
N LEU A 408 -0.10 -3.94 13.82
CA LEU A 408 0.75 -2.79 13.50
C LEU A 408 1.29 -2.09 14.75
N LEU A 409 0.52 -2.02 15.84
CA LEU A 409 0.99 -1.53 17.14
C LEU A 409 2.12 -2.40 17.73
N GLU A 410 2.12 -3.70 17.41
CA GLU A 410 3.16 -4.66 17.79
C GLU A 410 4.37 -4.59 16.87
N THR A 411 4.17 -4.66 15.55
CA THR A 411 5.27 -4.73 14.57
C THR A 411 5.96 -3.38 14.39
N ARG A 412 5.23 -2.28 14.58
CA ARG A 412 5.70 -0.89 14.49
C ARG A 412 6.49 -0.59 13.22
N ARG A 413 6.15 -1.25 12.12
CA ARG A 413 6.89 -1.14 10.87
C ARG A 413 6.02 -1.44 9.66
N GLY A 414 6.33 -0.82 8.53
CA GLY A 414 5.62 -1.06 7.27
C GLY A 414 5.89 0.01 6.22
N ARG A 415 4.95 0.17 5.27
CA ARG A 415 4.95 1.22 4.24
C ARG A 415 3.72 2.10 4.41
N CYS A 416 3.40 2.95 3.43
CA CYS A 416 2.34 3.96 3.59
C CYS A 416 0.98 3.40 4.03
N GLY A 417 0.61 2.22 3.54
CA GLY A 417 -0.57 1.47 4.00
C GLY A 417 -0.60 1.29 5.52
N GLU A 418 0.41 0.61 6.06
CA GLU A 418 0.53 0.34 7.50
C GLU A 418 0.71 1.61 8.34
N TRP A 419 1.48 2.57 7.82
CA TRP A 419 1.73 3.86 8.47
C TRP A 419 0.44 4.67 8.63
N ALA A 420 -0.33 4.86 7.56
CA ALA A 420 -1.59 5.60 7.61
C ALA A 420 -2.62 4.86 8.47
N ASN A 421 -2.74 3.54 8.32
CA ASN A 421 -3.67 2.72 9.08
C ASN A 421 -3.44 2.81 10.60
N CYS A 422 -2.20 2.60 11.03
CA CYS A 422 -1.85 2.74 12.44
C CYS A 422 -2.01 4.17 12.93
N PHE A 423 -1.57 5.18 12.16
CA PHE A 423 -1.68 6.58 12.56
C PHE A 423 -3.14 7.04 12.69
N THR A 424 -4.04 6.65 11.78
CA THR A 424 -5.48 6.96 11.89
C THR A 424 -6.07 6.41 13.19
N LEU A 425 -5.71 5.18 13.60
CA LEU A 425 -6.12 4.63 14.89
C LEU A 425 -5.65 5.50 16.07
N LEU A 426 -4.39 5.97 16.06
CA LEU A 426 -3.86 6.81 17.13
C LEU A 426 -4.59 8.16 17.21
N CYS A 427 -4.91 8.77 16.07
CA CYS A 427 -5.75 9.98 16.03
C CYS A 427 -7.13 9.73 16.64
N ARG A 428 -7.79 8.62 16.27
CA ARG A 428 -9.10 8.25 16.84
C ARG A 428 -9.02 8.00 18.35
N THR A 429 -7.93 7.37 18.80
CA THR A 429 -7.65 7.10 20.21
C THR A 429 -7.51 8.37 21.06
N LEU A 430 -6.89 9.41 20.51
CA LEU A 430 -6.79 10.73 21.15
C LEU A 430 -8.07 11.58 21.00
N GLY A 431 -9.14 11.00 20.46
CA GLY A 431 -10.44 11.63 20.31
C GLY A 431 -10.55 12.61 19.14
N TYR A 432 -9.63 12.59 18.17
CA TYR A 432 -9.80 13.39 16.94
C TYR A 432 -10.85 12.75 16.04
N GLU A 433 -11.72 13.56 15.45
CA GLU A 433 -12.47 13.11 14.26
C GLU A 433 -11.45 12.94 13.13
N ALA A 434 -11.32 11.71 12.62
CA ALA A 434 -10.30 11.35 11.65
C ALA A 434 -10.88 10.53 10.50
N ARG A 435 -10.42 10.81 9.29
CA ARG A 435 -10.71 10.04 8.08
C ARG A 435 -9.45 9.32 7.62
N HIS A 436 -9.62 8.08 7.18
CA HIS A 436 -8.61 7.39 6.39
C HIS A 436 -8.83 7.77 4.92
N VAL A 437 -7.82 8.34 4.28
CA VAL A 437 -7.93 8.85 2.91
C VAL A 437 -7.18 7.93 1.96
N VAL A 438 -7.87 7.51 0.90
CA VAL A 438 -7.34 6.57 -0.09
C VAL A 438 -7.30 7.20 -1.46
N ASP A 439 -6.10 7.24 -2.04
CA ASP A 439 -5.84 7.65 -3.41
C ASP A 439 -5.70 6.42 -4.32
N TRP A 440 -6.52 6.36 -5.37
CA TRP A 440 -6.51 5.27 -6.37
C TRP A 440 -5.19 5.12 -7.13
N THR A 441 -4.27 6.08 -7.00
CA THR A 441 -2.92 5.99 -7.53
C THR A 441 -1.91 5.41 -6.52
N ASP A 442 -2.38 4.57 -5.60
CA ASP A 442 -1.55 3.75 -4.69
C ASP A 442 -0.80 4.58 -3.64
N HIS A 443 -1.56 5.38 -2.88
CA HIS A 443 -1.11 6.05 -1.66
C HIS A 443 -2.28 6.24 -0.68
N VAL A 444 -1.99 6.34 0.61
CA VAL A 444 -2.98 6.55 1.67
C VAL A 444 -2.42 7.47 2.74
N TRP A 445 -3.30 8.23 3.39
CA TRP A 445 -2.95 9.14 4.48
C TRP A 445 -4.17 9.38 5.39
N THR A 446 -4.08 10.35 6.32
CA THR A 446 -5.14 10.67 7.27
C THR A 446 -5.61 12.12 7.08
N GLU A 447 -6.90 12.38 7.27
CA GLU A 447 -7.41 13.72 7.52
C GLU A 447 -7.91 13.79 8.97
N ILE A 448 -7.74 14.94 9.61
CA ILE A 448 -8.27 15.21 10.94
C ILE A 448 -9.13 16.47 10.93
N PHE A 449 -10.20 16.53 11.72
CA PHE A 449 -10.98 17.75 11.85
C PHE A 449 -10.36 18.66 12.92
N SER A 450 -10.03 19.89 12.54
CA SER A 450 -9.57 20.93 13.46
C SER A 450 -10.76 21.76 13.94
N GLU A 451 -11.03 21.74 15.25
CA GLU A 451 -12.12 22.51 15.84
C GLU A 451 -11.81 24.01 15.91
N SER A 452 -10.55 24.39 16.10
CA SER A 452 -10.10 25.79 16.06
C SER A 452 -10.26 26.40 14.66
N GLN A 453 -9.91 25.64 13.62
CA GLN A 453 -9.93 26.11 12.23
C GLN A 453 -11.22 25.77 11.48
N GLN A 454 -12.12 24.97 12.09
CA GLN A 454 -13.41 24.55 11.53
C GLN A 454 -13.30 23.90 10.14
N ARG A 455 -12.25 23.10 9.91
CA ARG A 455 -12.01 22.39 8.65
C ARG A 455 -11.19 21.12 8.82
N TRP A 456 -11.18 20.28 7.80
CA TRP A 456 -10.31 19.10 7.73
C TRP A 456 -8.88 19.51 7.37
N LEU A 457 -7.91 19.00 8.13
CA LEU A 457 -6.48 19.14 7.89
C LEU A 457 -5.94 17.84 7.30
N HIS A 458 -5.17 17.99 6.22
CA HIS A 458 -4.39 16.90 5.65
C HIS A 458 -3.26 16.47 6.62
N CYS A 459 -3.06 15.17 6.83
CA CYS A 459 -1.97 14.62 7.63
C CYS A 459 -1.35 13.38 6.95
N ASP A 460 -0.11 13.49 6.49
CA ASP A 460 0.68 12.35 5.99
C ASP A 460 1.72 11.96 7.04
N SER A 461 1.49 10.83 7.71
CA SER A 461 2.37 10.28 8.73
C SER A 461 3.70 9.76 8.18
N CYS A 462 3.74 9.31 6.92
CA CYS A 462 4.97 8.83 6.28
C CYS A 462 5.93 9.99 6.05
N GLU A 463 5.38 11.13 5.64
CA GLU A 463 6.17 12.32 5.35
C GLU A 463 6.35 13.21 6.60
N GLY A 464 5.54 13.03 7.64
CA GLY A 464 5.57 13.86 8.85
C GLY A 464 5.03 15.26 8.57
N ILE A 465 4.02 15.34 7.72
CA ILE A 465 3.51 16.59 7.15
C ILE A 465 2.05 16.78 7.58
N CYS A 466 1.72 18.02 7.93
CA CYS A 466 0.36 18.47 8.17
C CYS A 466 0.02 19.64 7.25
N ASP A 467 -1.22 19.67 6.77
CA ASP A 467 -1.87 20.75 6.03
C ASP A 467 -1.20 21.19 4.71
N LYS A 468 -0.59 20.24 4.00
CA LYS A 468 0.02 20.43 2.68
C LYS A 468 -0.58 19.54 1.59
N PRO A 469 -1.85 19.74 1.22
CA PRO A 469 -2.58 18.80 0.35
C PRO A 469 -2.05 18.77 -1.09
N LEU A 470 -1.39 19.82 -1.60
CA LEU A 470 -0.86 19.82 -2.97
C LEU A 470 0.50 19.12 -3.10
N LEU A 471 1.03 18.56 -2.00
CA LEU A 471 2.27 17.77 -1.97
C LEU A 471 2.29 16.68 -3.05
N TYR A 472 1.17 16.00 -3.27
CA TYR A 472 1.11 14.85 -4.17
C TYR A 472 1.09 15.27 -5.65
N GLU A 473 0.19 16.17 -6.04
CA GLU A 473 0.07 16.59 -7.44
C GLU A 473 1.20 17.54 -7.83
N ALA A 474 1.49 18.56 -7.01
CA ALA A 474 2.47 19.59 -7.34
C ALA A 474 3.89 19.20 -6.94
N GLY A 475 4.08 18.62 -5.75
CA GLY A 475 5.38 18.13 -5.30
C GLY A 475 5.80 16.88 -6.07
N TRP A 476 5.07 15.78 -5.88
CA TRP A 476 5.46 14.49 -6.45
C TRP A 476 5.07 14.32 -7.91
N GLY A 477 4.37 15.27 -8.52
CA GLY A 477 3.92 15.15 -9.91
C GLY A 477 2.89 14.04 -10.13
N LYS A 478 2.20 13.57 -9.07
CA LYS A 478 1.25 12.46 -9.17
C LYS A 478 0.05 12.86 -10.03
N LYS A 479 -0.33 11.96 -10.93
CA LYS A 479 -1.48 12.11 -11.82
C LYS A 479 -2.75 11.59 -11.14
N LEU A 480 -3.22 12.32 -10.13
CA LEU A 480 -4.38 11.93 -9.30
C LEU A 480 -5.65 11.72 -10.13
N SER A 481 -6.52 10.81 -9.69
CA SER A 481 -7.84 10.54 -10.29
C SER A 481 -8.96 10.59 -9.24
N TYR A 482 -8.96 9.64 -8.31
CA TYR A 482 -9.94 9.54 -7.23
C TYR A 482 -9.22 9.51 -5.89
N VAL A 483 -9.57 10.43 -5.01
CA VAL A 483 -9.13 10.46 -3.62
C VAL A 483 -10.36 10.51 -2.74
N ILE A 484 -10.62 9.42 -2.02
CA ILE A 484 -11.85 9.23 -1.24
C ILE A 484 -11.49 9.10 0.24
N ALA A 485 -12.19 9.84 1.08
CA ALA A 485 -12.04 9.81 2.52
C ALA A 485 -13.13 8.95 3.17
N PHE A 486 -12.74 8.15 4.16
CA PHE A 486 -13.61 7.23 4.89
C PHE A 486 -13.48 7.48 6.40
N SER A 487 -14.61 7.62 7.08
CA SER A 487 -14.65 7.65 8.55
C SER A 487 -15.88 6.90 9.06
N ARG A 488 -16.07 6.88 10.38
CA ARG A 488 -17.31 6.37 10.99
C ARG A 488 -18.55 7.17 10.58
N ASP A 489 -18.38 8.44 10.20
CA ASP A 489 -19.49 9.38 9.98
C ASP A 489 -19.85 9.54 8.51
N GLU A 490 -18.92 9.29 7.58
CA GLU A 490 -19.11 9.60 6.16
C GLU A 490 -18.12 8.90 5.21
N VAL A 491 -18.55 8.82 3.95
CA VAL A 491 -17.71 8.60 2.77
C VAL A 491 -17.77 9.86 1.92
N PHE A 492 -16.62 10.49 1.66
CA PHE A 492 -16.57 11.78 0.97
C PHE A 492 -15.49 11.83 -0.11
N ASP A 493 -15.80 12.41 -1.27
CA ASP A 493 -14.83 12.60 -2.35
C ASP A 493 -14.03 13.88 -2.11
N VAL A 494 -12.81 13.71 -1.61
CA VAL A 494 -11.88 14.80 -1.27
C VAL A 494 -10.89 15.11 -2.38
N THR A 495 -11.04 14.51 -3.57
CA THR A 495 -10.10 14.65 -4.70
C THR A 495 -9.67 16.09 -4.96
N TRP A 496 -10.63 17.02 -4.92
CA TRP A 496 -10.42 18.42 -5.28
C TRP A 496 -9.58 19.20 -4.26
N ARG A 497 -9.47 18.73 -3.01
CA ARG A 497 -8.53 19.27 -2.00
C ARG A 497 -7.08 19.05 -2.42
N TYR A 498 -6.79 17.91 -3.04
CA TYR A 498 -5.44 17.43 -3.35
C TYR A 498 -4.99 17.78 -4.77
N SER A 499 -5.76 18.60 -5.50
CA SER A 499 -5.44 19.01 -6.86
C SER A 499 -5.54 20.52 -7.02
N GLY A 500 -4.49 21.11 -7.60
CA GLY A 500 -4.48 22.49 -8.08
C GLY A 500 -4.97 22.60 -9.53
N ASN A 501 -5.10 21.48 -10.25
CA ASN A 501 -5.59 21.43 -11.63
C ASN A 501 -6.73 20.42 -11.81
N HIS A 502 -7.94 20.85 -11.40
CA HIS A 502 -9.16 20.04 -11.42
C HIS A 502 -9.53 19.54 -12.82
N ASP A 503 -9.26 20.32 -13.87
CA ASP A 503 -9.59 19.91 -15.24
C ASP A 503 -8.77 18.69 -15.67
N LEU A 504 -7.46 18.67 -15.37
CA LEU A 504 -6.62 17.50 -15.66
C LEU A 504 -7.06 16.25 -14.89
N VAL A 505 -7.48 16.42 -13.63
CA VAL A 505 -8.04 15.32 -12.83
C VAL A 505 -9.35 14.81 -13.44
N ARG A 506 -10.26 15.70 -13.81
CA ARG A 506 -11.55 15.36 -14.45
C ARG A 506 -11.35 14.52 -15.71
N HIS A 507 -10.34 14.83 -16.52
CA HIS A 507 -10.01 14.04 -17.72
C HIS A 507 -9.53 12.61 -17.41
N ARG A 508 -9.02 12.34 -16.21
CA ARG A 508 -8.57 11.01 -15.77
C ARG A 508 -9.67 10.20 -15.07
N ARG A 509 -10.72 10.85 -14.58
CA ARG A 509 -11.85 10.22 -13.87
C ARG A 509 -12.84 9.56 -14.84
N LYS A 510 -12.48 8.37 -15.30
CA LYS A 510 -13.24 7.60 -16.31
C LYS A 510 -13.80 6.26 -15.82
N GLU A 511 -13.51 5.86 -14.58
CA GLU A 511 -13.92 4.54 -14.06
C GLU A 511 -15.43 4.44 -13.85
N VAL A 512 -16.04 5.50 -13.32
CA VAL A 512 -17.49 5.59 -13.05
C VAL A 512 -18.02 6.99 -13.40
N PRO A 513 -19.32 7.12 -13.74
CA PRO A 513 -19.94 8.43 -13.93
C PRO A 513 -19.92 9.26 -12.63
N GLU A 514 -19.57 10.55 -12.71
CA GLU A 514 -19.50 11.45 -11.55
C GLU A 514 -20.82 11.49 -10.76
N GLN A 515 -21.95 11.56 -11.46
CA GLN A 515 -23.28 11.55 -10.82
C GLN A 515 -23.54 10.25 -10.04
N TRP A 516 -23.05 9.12 -10.56
CA TRP A 516 -23.18 7.85 -9.86
C TRP A 516 -22.32 7.83 -8.60
N LEU A 517 -21.08 8.32 -8.68
CA LEU A 517 -20.18 8.38 -7.53
C LEU A 517 -20.78 9.25 -6.43
N LEU A 518 -21.23 10.47 -6.77
CA LEU A 518 -21.88 11.40 -5.85
C LEU A 518 -23.08 10.77 -5.15
N ASN A 519 -24.02 10.20 -5.94
CA ASN A 519 -25.21 9.58 -5.38
C ASN A 519 -24.88 8.36 -4.50
N THR A 520 -23.80 7.63 -4.82
CA THR A 520 -23.39 6.43 -4.08
C THR A 520 -22.75 6.81 -2.75
N THR A 521 -21.81 7.76 -2.73
CA THR A 521 -21.18 8.22 -1.49
C THR A 521 -22.19 8.90 -0.57
N MET A 522 -23.09 9.71 -1.12
CA MET A 522 -24.20 10.31 -0.35
C MET A 522 -25.07 9.25 0.32
N LYS A 523 -25.52 8.22 -0.42
CA LYS A 523 -26.33 7.13 0.15
C LYS A 523 -25.59 6.34 1.24
N MET A 524 -24.29 6.09 1.05
CA MET A 524 -23.48 5.42 2.06
C MET A 524 -23.39 6.27 3.34
N THR A 525 -23.15 7.58 3.19
CA THR A 525 -23.13 8.54 4.30
C THR A 525 -24.48 8.67 5.02
N GLU A 526 -25.58 8.76 4.27
CA GLU A 526 -26.94 8.77 4.83
C GLU A 526 -27.22 7.51 5.67
N GLN A 527 -26.76 6.35 5.19
CA GLN A 527 -26.92 5.08 5.89
C GLN A 527 -26.12 5.03 7.20
N LEU A 528 -24.91 5.61 7.24
CA LEU A 528 -24.10 5.73 8.46
C LEU A 528 -24.76 6.65 9.50
N GLN A 529 -25.35 7.75 9.02
CA GLN A 529 -25.93 8.79 9.87
C GLN A 529 -27.41 8.54 10.22
N LYS A 530 -28.00 7.43 9.77
CA LYS A 530 -29.44 7.16 9.89
C LYS A 530 -29.94 7.25 11.34
N ASP A 531 -29.14 6.75 12.27
CA ASP A 531 -29.49 6.67 13.69
C ASP A 531 -28.92 7.84 14.52
N TYR A 532 -28.32 8.85 13.87
CA TYR A 532 -27.73 9.98 14.58
C TYR A 532 -28.79 10.99 15.06
N PRO A 533 -28.60 11.60 16.24
CA PRO A 533 -29.41 12.72 16.70
C PRO A 533 -29.46 13.85 15.65
N GLN A 534 -30.60 14.55 15.58
CA GLN A 534 -30.80 15.63 14.61
C GLN A 534 -29.71 16.72 14.69
N GLU A 535 -29.27 17.07 15.90
CA GLU A 535 -28.22 18.06 16.14
C GLU A 535 -26.88 17.65 15.50
N ARG A 536 -26.43 16.41 15.70
CA ARG A 536 -25.19 15.89 15.09
C ARG A 536 -25.31 15.88 13.56
N ARG A 537 -26.46 15.48 13.01
CA ARG A 537 -26.69 15.48 11.55
C ARG A 537 -26.62 16.90 10.96
N GLN A 538 -27.24 17.88 11.62
CA GLN A 538 -27.18 19.28 11.19
C GLN A 538 -25.74 19.82 11.25
N MET A 539 -25.01 19.52 12.32
CA MET A 539 -23.61 19.90 12.46
C MET A 539 -22.74 19.30 11.34
N LEU A 540 -22.89 18.01 11.02
CA LEU A 540 -22.18 17.34 9.93
C LEU A 540 -22.53 17.94 8.57
N GLN A 541 -23.81 18.21 8.30
CA GLN A 541 -24.26 18.87 7.07
C GLN A 541 -23.64 20.26 6.89
N THR A 542 -23.59 21.06 7.96
CA THR A 542 -22.93 22.37 7.93
C THR A 542 -21.44 22.24 7.59
N ARG A 543 -20.73 21.26 8.18
CA ARG A 543 -19.31 20.99 7.85
C ARG A 543 -19.14 20.58 6.40
N THR A 544 -19.99 19.70 5.88
CA THR A 544 -19.95 19.29 4.47
C THR A 544 -20.13 20.48 3.53
N ILE A 545 -21.05 21.41 3.84
CA ILE A 545 -21.24 22.63 3.03
C ILE A 545 -19.97 23.49 3.04
N THR A 546 -19.37 23.72 4.22
CA THR A 546 -18.12 24.48 4.34
C THR A 546 -16.98 23.83 3.57
N GLU A 547 -16.85 22.51 3.64
CA GLU A 547 -15.86 21.74 2.90
C GLU A 547 -16.09 21.83 1.39
N LEU A 548 -17.34 21.77 0.91
CA LEU A 548 -17.65 21.95 -0.51
C LEU A 548 -17.20 23.33 -1.01
N PHE A 549 -17.43 24.40 -0.24
CA PHE A 549 -16.92 25.73 -0.59
C PHE A 549 -15.40 25.77 -0.69
N GLU A 550 -14.69 25.12 0.24
CA GLU A 550 -13.23 25.04 0.22
C GLU A 550 -12.71 24.35 -1.04
N ILE A 551 -13.26 23.18 -1.35
CA ILE A 551 -12.73 22.32 -2.43
C ILE A 551 -13.19 22.73 -3.83
N MET A 552 -14.20 23.60 -3.94
CA MET A 552 -14.62 24.21 -5.21
C MET A 552 -13.63 25.27 -5.73
N THR A 553 -12.70 25.74 -4.89
CA THR A 553 -11.65 26.68 -5.30
C THR A 553 -10.33 25.98 -5.56
N SER A 554 -9.75 26.17 -6.76
CA SER A 554 -8.43 25.64 -7.06
C SER A 554 -7.35 26.44 -6.32
N LYS A 555 -6.51 25.73 -5.57
CA LYS A 555 -5.38 26.32 -4.83
C LYS A 555 -4.10 26.25 -5.68
N LYS A 556 -3.19 27.21 -5.48
CA LYS A 556 -1.83 27.15 -6.01
C LYS A 556 -0.91 26.52 -4.96
N ALA A 557 0.01 25.67 -5.41
CA ALA A 557 0.98 25.03 -4.51
C ALA A 557 1.93 26.07 -3.91
N THR A 558 2.21 25.90 -2.63
CA THR A 558 3.24 26.64 -1.89
C THR A 558 4.63 26.05 -2.18
N GLU A 559 5.71 26.81 -1.91
CA GLU A 559 7.08 26.30 -2.10
C GLU A 559 7.36 25.03 -1.28
N GLU A 560 6.79 24.95 -0.08
CA GLU A 560 6.92 23.78 0.80
C GLU A 560 6.19 22.53 0.27
N GLU A 561 5.20 22.70 -0.60
CA GLU A 561 4.46 21.61 -1.26
C GLU A 561 5.16 21.10 -2.51
N LEU A 562 6.14 21.82 -3.05
CA LEU A 562 6.88 21.43 -4.27
C LEU A 562 7.98 20.39 -3.99
N GLN A 563 8.11 19.93 -2.75
CA GLN A 563 9.09 18.92 -2.38
C GLN A 563 8.73 17.53 -2.93
N GLY A 564 9.76 16.76 -3.30
CA GLY A 564 9.62 15.37 -3.72
C GLY A 564 9.35 14.41 -2.57
N ARG A 565 8.97 13.18 -2.92
CA ARG A 565 8.68 12.12 -1.96
C ARG A 565 9.95 11.72 -1.21
N THR A 566 9.87 11.65 0.12
CA THR A 566 11.01 11.24 0.96
C THR A 566 10.98 9.75 1.33
N SER A 567 9.80 9.12 1.31
CA SER A 567 9.61 7.70 1.61
C SER A 567 9.77 6.77 0.39
N GLY A 568 10.30 5.56 0.60
CA GLY A 568 10.51 4.54 -0.43
C GLY A 568 11.85 4.62 -1.17
N SER A 569 12.27 3.52 -1.80
CA SER A 569 13.55 3.46 -2.54
C SER A 569 13.63 4.45 -3.71
N LEU A 570 14.85 4.94 -4.05
CA LEU A 570 15.02 5.82 -5.20
C LEU A 570 14.42 5.25 -6.47
N ALA A 571 14.71 3.98 -6.77
CA ALA A 571 14.31 3.34 -8.01
C ALA A 571 12.78 3.40 -8.13
N TRP A 572 12.08 3.13 -7.04
CA TRP A 572 10.62 3.24 -6.96
C TRP A 572 10.13 4.67 -7.20
N ARG A 573 10.71 5.66 -6.50
CA ARG A 573 10.36 7.08 -6.66
C ARG A 573 10.63 7.59 -8.08
N ARG A 574 11.77 7.24 -8.67
CA ARG A 574 12.19 7.64 -10.02
C ARG A 574 11.28 7.04 -11.09
N ILE A 575 10.92 5.76 -11.00
CA ILE A 575 9.99 5.10 -11.93
C ILE A 575 8.62 5.80 -11.92
N ARG A 576 8.19 6.27 -10.74
CA ARG A 576 6.90 6.93 -10.56
C ARG A 576 6.93 8.44 -10.83
N GLY A 577 8.12 9.02 -11.07
CA GLY A 577 8.30 10.46 -11.28
C GLY A 577 8.12 11.30 -10.01
N GLU A 578 8.23 10.68 -8.82
CA GLU A 578 7.89 11.28 -7.51
C GLU A 578 9.10 11.96 -6.82
N LEU A 579 10.17 12.27 -7.55
CA LEU A 579 11.39 12.88 -6.99
C LEU A 579 11.22 14.36 -6.61
N GLY A 580 10.05 14.93 -6.89
CA GLY A 580 9.84 16.38 -6.92
C GLY A 580 9.81 16.85 -8.36
N VAL A 581 9.20 18.00 -8.61
CA VAL A 581 9.75 18.88 -9.65
C VAL A 581 11.22 19.05 -9.26
N ASP A 582 12.17 18.97 -10.20
CA ASP A 582 13.49 19.55 -9.98
C ASP A 582 13.20 20.99 -9.62
N SER A 583 13.08 21.23 -8.32
CA SER A 583 13.13 22.55 -7.80
C SER A 583 14.57 22.90 -8.15
N ASP A 584 14.70 23.59 -9.29
CA ASP A 584 15.44 24.84 -9.40
C ASP A 584 15.05 25.72 -8.21
N ASN A 585 15.31 25.22 -7.02
CA ASN A 585 15.39 25.93 -5.78
C ASN A 585 16.74 26.60 -5.91
N LYS A 586 16.80 27.57 -6.83
CA LYS A 586 17.98 28.13 -7.49
C LYS A 586 19.16 27.93 -6.58
N PHE A 587 19.94 26.88 -6.83
CA PHE A 587 21.20 26.73 -6.12
C PHE A 587 21.92 28.04 -6.35
N SER A 588 22.04 28.81 -5.27
CA SER A 588 22.62 30.14 -5.31
C SER A 588 23.99 29.96 -4.69
N PRO A 589 25.07 29.96 -5.51
CA PRO A 589 26.41 29.80 -5.02
C PRO A 589 26.68 30.76 -3.86
N TYR A 590 26.95 30.22 -2.67
CA TYR A 590 27.33 31.04 -1.53
C TYR A 590 28.85 31.16 -1.45
N VAL A 591 29.32 32.39 -1.28
CA VAL A 591 30.74 32.69 -1.11
C VAL A 591 30.90 33.43 0.21
N PHE A 592 31.69 32.86 1.12
CA PHE A 592 31.98 33.48 2.40
C PHE A 592 32.89 34.68 2.20
N LYS A 593 32.38 35.86 2.54
CA LYS A 593 33.16 37.09 2.63
C LYS A 593 33.53 37.39 4.08
N PRO A 594 34.69 38.00 4.35
CA PRO A 594 35.09 38.37 5.70
C PRO A 594 34.18 39.47 6.25
N THR A 595 33.75 39.33 7.50
CA THR A 595 33.03 40.37 8.24
C THR A 595 34.02 41.43 8.77
N PRO A 596 33.56 42.66 9.08
CA PRO A 596 34.42 43.69 9.66
C PRO A 596 35.13 43.24 10.94
N LYS A 597 34.48 42.40 11.75
CA LYS A 597 35.06 41.83 12.97
C LYS A 597 36.16 40.82 12.66
N GLU A 598 35.95 39.91 11.72
CA GLU A 598 36.96 38.92 11.29
C GLU A 598 38.20 39.61 10.66
N ILE A 599 38.01 40.74 9.99
CA ILE A 599 39.12 41.57 9.48
C ILE A 599 39.91 42.17 10.64
N ALA A 600 39.23 42.77 11.63
CA ALA A 600 39.88 43.33 12.82
C ALA A 600 40.64 42.26 13.62
N ASP A 601 40.03 41.08 13.77
CA ASP A 601 40.60 39.93 14.50
C ASP A 601 41.65 39.17 13.66
N LYS A 602 41.83 39.54 12.38
CA LYS A 602 42.74 38.90 11.40
C LYS A 602 42.52 37.38 11.26
N ARG A 603 41.27 36.93 11.47
CA ARG A 603 40.93 35.52 11.52
C ARG A 603 39.48 35.29 11.12
N ILE A 604 39.26 34.37 10.18
CA ILE A 604 37.94 33.94 9.72
C ILE A 604 37.74 32.50 10.18
N ARG A 605 36.59 32.21 10.77
CA ARG A 605 36.28 30.85 11.23
C ARG A 605 34.89 30.43 10.78
N ILE A 606 34.83 29.32 10.05
CA ILE A 606 33.59 28.75 9.54
C ILE A 606 33.50 27.32 10.07
N ARG A 607 32.42 26.99 10.75
CA ARG A 607 32.13 25.65 11.25
C ARG A 607 30.77 25.18 10.74
N TYR A 608 30.62 23.89 10.45
CA TYR A 608 29.33 23.31 10.08
C TYR A 608 29.00 22.12 10.98
N CYS A 609 27.76 22.10 11.46
CA CYS A 609 27.20 21.04 12.28
C CYS A 609 26.10 20.32 11.49
N PRO A 610 26.31 19.08 11.03
CA PRO A 610 25.30 18.34 10.28
C PRO A 610 24.09 17.96 11.14
N ALA A 611 24.21 17.78 12.45
CA ALA A 611 23.07 17.51 13.34
C ALA A 611 22.06 18.67 13.36
N LEU A 612 22.55 19.90 13.52
CA LEU A 612 21.72 21.12 13.51
C LEU A 612 21.45 21.66 12.10
N ASP A 613 22.11 21.10 11.08
CA ASP A 613 22.03 21.54 9.69
C ASP A 613 22.31 23.04 9.53
N GLY A 614 23.44 23.52 10.06
CA GLY A 614 23.74 24.95 10.09
C GLY A 614 25.24 25.27 10.10
N TYR A 615 25.59 26.44 9.55
CA TYR A 615 26.92 27.02 9.60
C TYR A 615 27.01 28.09 10.69
N TYR A 616 28.18 28.17 11.32
CA TYR A 616 28.46 29.04 12.45
C TYR A 616 29.80 29.76 12.27
N ARG A 617 29.80 31.08 12.54
CA ARG A 617 30.95 31.99 12.52
C ARG A 617 31.29 32.54 13.92
N CYS A 618 31.08 31.73 14.96
CA CYS A 618 31.25 32.16 16.36
C CYS A 618 32.61 31.74 16.98
N PRO A 619 33.06 32.45 18.03
CA PRO A 619 34.24 32.08 18.82
C PRO A 619 33.90 31.03 19.89
N ASP A 620 34.68 29.94 19.90
CA ASP A 620 35.02 28.93 20.95
C ASP A 620 34.04 28.48 22.06
N ASN A 621 32.77 28.91 22.09
CA ASN A 621 31.78 28.37 23.03
C ASN A 621 31.03 27.15 22.46
N ARG A 622 30.76 26.17 23.32
CA ARG A 622 29.85 25.06 23.06
C ARG A 622 28.47 25.63 22.73
N ILE A 623 27.94 25.26 21.58
CA ILE A 623 26.63 25.70 21.08
C ILE A 623 25.57 24.75 21.65
N SER A 624 24.49 25.30 22.20
CA SER A 624 23.30 24.54 22.64
C SER A 624 22.32 24.35 21.49
N ALA A 625 21.41 23.38 21.59
CA ALA A 625 20.37 23.14 20.58
C ALA A 625 19.52 24.39 20.23
N ASP A 626 19.44 25.37 21.13
CA ASP A 626 18.68 26.62 20.94
C ASP A 626 19.45 27.75 20.22
N THR A 627 20.72 27.55 19.86
CA THR A 627 21.51 28.60 19.21
C THR A 627 21.23 28.67 17.71
N SER A 628 20.77 29.82 17.23
CA SER A 628 20.53 30.09 15.81
C SER A 628 21.83 30.04 15.00
N SER A 629 21.84 29.28 13.91
CA SER A 629 22.93 29.28 12.93
C SER A 629 23.02 30.59 12.16
N ASP A 630 24.24 31.02 11.78
CA ASP A 630 24.44 32.17 10.89
C ASP A 630 23.89 31.89 9.48
N ILE A 631 23.98 30.64 9.04
CA ILE A 631 23.41 30.16 7.78
C ILE A 631 22.74 28.82 8.05
N ALA A 632 21.41 28.78 7.97
CA ALA A 632 20.65 27.54 8.10
C ALA A 632 20.67 26.75 6.78
N GLY A 633 20.83 25.43 6.88
CA GLY A 633 20.83 24.49 5.76
C GLY A 633 22.19 24.31 5.10
N TRP A 634 22.65 23.07 4.98
CA TRP A 634 23.94 22.70 4.38
C TRP A 634 24.13 23.26 2.96
N LYS A 635 23.09 23.30 2.12
CA LYS A 635 23.20 23.79 0.74
C LYS A 635 23.50 25.30 0.69
N ASN A 636 23.01 26.05 1.67
CA ASN A 636 23.02 27.51 1.65
C ASN A 636 24.40 28.10 1.98
N GLY A 637 25.32 27.29 2.51
CA GLY A 637 26.73 27.66 2.68
C GLY A 637 27.65 27.10 1.59
N ALA A 638 27.14 26.37 0.60
CA ALA A 638 27.97 25.76 -0.44
C ALA A 638 28.11 26.70 -1.66
N SER A 639 29.30 26.72 -2.27
CA SER A 639 29.59 27.47 -3.49
C SER A 639 29.32 26.68 -4.77
N ALA A 640 29.41 25.34 -4.70
CA ALA A 640 28.99 24.44 -5.76
C ALA A 640 28.49 23.13 -5.15
N VAL A 641 27.46 22.53 -5.74
CA VAL A 641 26.91 21.24 -5.34
C VAL A 641 26.51 20.48 -6.59
N GLU A 642 26.91 19.21 -6.67
CA GLU A 642 26.54 18.29 -7.73
C GLU A 642 26.21 16.93 -7.12
N SER A 643 24.98 16.46 -7.32
CA SER A 643 24.54 15.12 -6.90
C SER A 643 24.88 14.76 -5.45
N VAL A 644 24.70 15.70 -4.51
CA VAL A 644 24.89 15.50 -3.06
C VAL A 644 23.61 15.89 -2.33
N PHE A 645 23.27 15.16 -1.26
CA PHE A 645 22.20 15.51 -0.33
C PHE A 645 22.57 15.17 1.11
N ARG A 646 21.82 15.75 2.07
CA ARG A 646 21.92 15.45 3.50
C ARG A 646 21.02 14.26 3.84
N LYS A 647 21.59 13.20 4.39
CA LYS A 647 20.88 12.00 4.84
C LYS A 647 20.82 11.96 6.36
N VAL A 648 19.65 11.63 6.89
CA VAL A 648 19.43 11.29 8.30
C VAL A 648 19.02 9.81 8.37
N GLU A 649 19.74 9.04 9.17
CA GLU A 649 19.44 7.65 9.53
C GLU A 649 18.79 7.61 10.91
N ASN A 650 17.48 7.41 10.95
CA ASN A 650 16.73 7.42 12.22
C ASN A 650 17.02 6.20 13.10
N ASP A 651 17.25 5.03 12.49
CA ASP A 651 17.54 3.79 13.22
C ASP A 651 18.87 3.86 13.98
N TRP A 652 19.87 4.47 13.35
CA TRP A 652 21.22 4.61 13.88
C TRP A 652 21.48 5.95 14.55
N LYS A 653 20.51 6.86 14.50
CA LYS A 653 20.63 8.24 14.97
C LYS A 653 21.87 8.92 14.39
N MET A 654 22.09 8.78 13.09
CA MET A 654 23.24 9.34 12.35
C MET A 654 22.80 10.34 11.29
N VAL A 655 23.68 11.29 10.96
CA VAL A 655 23.50 12.27 9.90
C VAL A 655 24.82 12.49 9.15
N TYR A 656 24.73 12.70 7.84
CA TYR A 656 25.89 12.95 6.97
C TYR A 656 25.45 13.55 5.63
N LEU A 657 26.40 14.11 4.88
CA LEU A 657 26.23 14.42 3.46
C LEU A 657 26.74 13.27 2.61
N THR A 658 26.04 12.95 1.53
CA THR A 658 26.41 11.82 0.67
C THR A 658 25.87 12.03 -0.74
N ARG A 659 26.25 11.16 -1.67
CA ARG A 659 25.78 11.23 -3.05
C ARG A 659 24.28 11.01 -3.15
N ASN A 660 23.64 11.62 -4.14
CA ASN A 660 22.27 11.28 -4.52
C ASN A 660 22.19 9.79 -4.86
N GLU A 661 21.07 9.16 -4.49
CA GLU A 661 20.90 7.74 -4.78
C GLU A 661 21.07 7.51 -6.30
N GLY A 662 21.77 6.43 -6.69
CA GLY A 662 22.02 6.11 -8.09
C GLY A 662 23.02 7.01 -8.84
N SER A 663 23.62 8.03 -8.20
CA SER A 663 24.71 8.78 -8.82
C SER A 663 26.07 8.09 -8.59
N GLU A 664 26.86 8.00 -9.66
CA GLU A 664 28.21 7.44 -9.60
C GLU A 664 29.19 8.40 -8.91
N LEU A 665 28.96 9.70 -9.10
CA LEU A 665 29.76 10.80 -8.60
C LEU A 665 28.89 11.82 -7.87
N GLY A 666 29.51 12.52 -6.93
CA GLY A 666 28.93 13.67 -6.26
C GLY A 666 30.03 14.63 -5.84
N SER A 667 29.76 15.92 -5.82
CA SER A 667 30.71 16.93 -5.38
C SER A 667 30.04 18.05 -4.60
N ILE A 668 30.79 18.62 -3.66
CA ILE A 668 30.39 19.81 -2.91
C ILE A 668 31.61 20.68 -2.63
N SER A 669 31.43 21.98 -2.78
CA SER A 669 32.49 22.97 -2.60
C SER A 669 32.07 24.10 -1.67
N TRP A 670 33.02 24.63 -0.92
CA TRP A 670 32.91 25.85 -0.11
C TRP A 670 33.97 26.85 -0.55
N LYS A 671 33.57 28.11 -0.77
CA LYS A 671 34.48 29.16 -1.22
C LYS A 671 34.53 30.33 -0.25
N VAL A 672 35.73 30.77 0.10
CA VAL A 672 36.01 32.01 0.83
C VAL A 672 36.69 32.99 -0.11
N ASP A 673 36.25 34.24 -0.09
CA ASP A 673 36.74 35.30 -0.99
C ASP A 673 37.07 36.57 -0.20
N LEU A 674 38.36 36.93 -0.21
CA LEU A 674 38.92 38.11 0.45
C LEU A 674 39.07 39.30 -0.50
N THR A 675 38.67 39.20 -1.77
CA THR A 675 38.86 40.27 -2.78
C THR A 675 38.20 41.59 -2.41
N SER A 676 37.16 41.57 -1.58
CA SER A 676 36.52 42.77 -1.02
C SER A 676 37.32 43.42 0.12
N SER A 677 38.51 42.92 0.45
CA SER A 677 39.40 43.42 1.50
C SER A 677 40.84 43.53 1.00
N ASP A 678 41.64 44.35 1.69
CA ASP A 678 43.09 44.49 1.43
C ASP A 678 43.92 43.38 2.09
N HIS A 679 43.30 42.24 2.41
CA HIS A 679 43.95 41.12 3.09
C HIS A 679 44.15 39.92 2.17
N ILE A 680 45.18 39.15 2.48
CA ILE A 680 45.53 37.86 1.87
C ILE A 680 45.57 36.78 2.94
N ILE A 681 45.45 35.53 2.51
CA ILE A 681 45.61 34.37 3.36
C ILE A 681 47.06 34.29 3.86
N ASP A 682 47.23 34.11 5.16
CA ASP A 682 48.52 33.83 5.80
C ASP A 682 48.70 32.33 6.05
N ALA A 683 47.70 31.71 6.68
CA ALA A 683 47.66 30.27 6.92
C ALA A 683 46.22 29.79 7.03
N VAL A 684 45.98 28.54 6.65
CA VAL A 684 44.66 27.91 6.67
C VAL A 684 44.73 26.63 7.47
N THR A 685 43.84 26.43 8.42
CA THR A 685 43.68 25.17 9.15
C THR A 685 42.30 24.59 8.86
N ILE A 686 42.25 23.36 8.35
CA ILE A 686 40.99 22.68 8.00
C ILE A 686 40.84 21.39 8.79
N VAL A 687 39.64 21.18 9.34
CA VAL A 687 39.12 19.88 9.75
C VAL A 687 37.98 19.57 8.79
N ALA A 688 38.03 18.41 8.14
CA ALA A 688 36.99 17.98 7.23
C ALA A 688 36.88 16.45 7.32
N THR A 689 35.94 15.95 8.10
CA THR A 689 35.82 14.51 8.34
C THR A 689 35.04 13.82 7.23
N SER A 690 35.48 12.63 6.85
CA SER A 690 34.73 11.72 5.99
C SER A 690 34.79 10.30 6.51
N SER A 691 33.77 9.51 6.20
CA SER A 691 33.71 8.07 6.46
C SER A 691 33.43 7.36 5.14
N THR A 692 34.19 6.31 4.86
CA THR A 692 34.00 5.48 3.68
C THR A 692 33.72 4.04 4.07
N PHE A 693 32.91 3.36 3.27
CA PHE A 693 32.50 1.97 3.43
C PHE A 693 32.73 1.22 2.11
N GLU A 694 32.99 -0.08 2.17
CA GLU A 694 33.36 -0.89 1.00
C GLU A 694 34.51 -0.23 0.19
N ASN A 695 34.30 0.02 -1.11
CA ASN A 695 35.21 0.76 -2.00
C ASN A 695 34.78 2.23 -2.22
N GLY A 696 33.96 2.80 -1.35
CA GLY A 696 33.61 4.21 -1.38
C GLY A 696 34.85 5.09 -1.16
N LYS A 697 34.89 6.24 -1.84
CA LYS A 697 36.03 7.15 -1.80
C LYS A 697 35.58 8.60 -1.66
N VAL A 698 36.29 9.34 -0.82
CA VAL A 698 36.18 10.80 -0.69
C VAL A 698 37.53 11.42 -0.97
N ASP A 699 37.60 12.23 -2.02
CA ASP A 699 38.79 13.00 -2.39
C ASP A 699 38.57 14.47 -1.98
N TRP A 700 39.34 14.93 -0.99
CA TRP A 700 39.32 16.31 -0.54
C TRP A 700 40.42 17.11 -1.21
N MET A 701 40.05 18.21 -1.85
CA MET A 701 40.96 19.13 -2.53
C MET A 701 40.76 20.54 -2.01
N VAL A 702 41.86 21.24 -1.79
CA VAL A 702 41.86 22.65 -1.40
C VAL A 702 42.72 23.41 -2.39
N TYR A 703 42.21 24.52 -2.92
CA TYR A 703 43.00 25.37 -3.80
C TYR A 703 42.72 26.87 -3.65
N GLY A 704 43.72 27.68 -3.97
CA GLY A 704 43.69 29.15 -3.96
C GLY A 704 43.38 29.73 -5.34
N ASP A 705 43.91 30.92 -5.61
CA ASP A 705 43.69 31.65 -6.88
C ASP A 705 44.37 30.95 -8.07
N ASP A 706 45.57 30.41 -7.84
CA ASP A 706 46.33 29.63 -8.83
C ASP A 706 46.18 28.13 -8.52
N VAL A 707 45.27 27.47 -9.22
CA VAL A 707 44.92 26.06 -9.00
C VAL A 707 46.11 25.12 -9.23
N GLU A 708 47.09 25.50 -10.06
CA GLU A 708 48.26 24.65 -10.35
C GLU A 708 49.32 24.75 -9.26
N ARG A 709 49.54 25.95 -8.69
CA ARG A 709 50.60 26.19 -7.69
C ARG A 709 50.11 26.13 -6.25
N GLN A 710 48.83 26.38 -6.01
CA GLN A 710 48.23 26.51 -4.70
C GLN A 710 47.16 25.44 -4.49
N CYS A 711 47.51 24.17 -4.66
CA CYS A 711 46.61 23.03 -4.45
C CYS A 711 47.14 22.10 -3.35
N SER A 712 46.26 21.54 -2.53
CA SER A 712 46.59 20.58 -1.49
C SER A 712 45.47 19.56 -1.31
N VAL A 713 45.84 18.32 -1.03
CA VAL A 713 44.90 17.23 -0.74
C VAL A 713 44.78 17.06 0.76
N LEU A 714 43.57 16.85 1.27
CA LEU A 714 43.34 16.58 2.69
C LEU A 714 43.05 15.10 2.93
N ASN A 715 43.49 14.61 4.08
CA ASN A 715 43.26 13.21 4.48
C ASN A 715 41.83 12.88 4.95
N GLY A 716 40.93 13.87 5.05
CA GLY A 716 39.53 13.62 5.42
C GLY A 716 39.29 13.18 6.87
N GLY A 717 40.19 13.51 7.80
CA GLY A 717 40.15 13.07 9.20
C GLY A 717 39.73 14.14 10.21
N SER A 718 39.62 13.76 11.49
CA SER A 718 39.29 14.65 12.61
C SER A 718 40.46 15.52 13.07
N ALA A 719 41.69 15.20 12.68
CA ALA A 719 42.87 15.98 13.00
C ALA A 719 42.95 17.27 12.13
N PRO A 720 43.15 18.45 12.74
CA PRO A 720 43.34 19.69 12.00
C PRO A 720 44.58 19.66 11.10
N GLN A 721 44.43 20.02 9.83
CA GLN A 721 45.52 20.10 8.87
C GLN A 721 45.81 21.57 8.53
N THR A 722 47.04 22.02 8.81
CA THR A 722 47.49 23.38 8.49
C THR A 722 48.15 23.41 7.11
N LEU A 723 47.61 24.24 6.23
CA LEU A 723 48.08 24.45 4.87
C LEU A 723 48.75 25.83 4.75
N HIS A 724 50.02 25.80 4.33
CA HIS A 724 50.79 27.01 3.99
C HIS A 724 50.84 27.27 2.48
N SER A 725 50.42 26.30 1.66
CA SER A 725 50.37 26.37 0.19
C SER A 725 49.46 27.48 -0.35
N LEU A 726 48.52 27.95 0.47
CA LEU A 726 47.58 29.03 0.15
C LEU A 726 48.06 30.43 0.60
N CYS A 727 49.22 30.53 1.25
CA CYS A 727 49.75 31.81 1.70
C CYS A 727 49.90 32.77 0.50
N GLY A 728 49.36 33.99 0.65
CA GLY A 728 49.34 35.00 -0.40
C GLY A 728 48.08 34.99 -1.28
N SER A 729 47.23 33.97 -1.19
CA SER A 729 46.01 33.91 -1.98
C SER A 729 44.90 34.82 -1.42
N LYS A 730 44.04 35.35 -2.29
CA LYS A 730 42.81 36.07 -1.93
C LYS A 730 41.59 35.15 -1.88
N THR A 731 41.66 33.94 -2.41
CA THR A 731 40.54 32.99 -2.36
C THR A 731 40.96 31.64 -1.79
N LEU A 732 39.98 30.92 -1.26
CA LEU A 732 40.11 29.53 -0.87
C LEU A 732 38.89 28.80 -1.38
N THR A 733 39.10 27.65 -2.03
CA THR A 733 38.03 26.71 -2.36
C THR A 733 38.37 25.34 -1.78
N LEU A 734 37.51 24.83 -0.90
CA LEU A 734 37.54 23.47 -0.39
C LEU A 734 36.50 22.65 -1.15
N THR A 735 36.89 21.53 -1.74
CA THR A 735 36.01 20.65 -2.51
C THR A 735 36.13 19.21 -2.03
N ALA A 736 35.00 18.55 -1.81
CA ALA A 736 34.92 17.10 -1.63
C ALA A 736 34.35 16.46 -2.89
N ARG A 737 35.01 15.42 -3.41
CA ARG A 737 34.50 14.56 -4.47
C ARG A 737 34.21 13.17 -3.90
N LEU A 738 32.99 12.70 -4.09
CA LEU A 738 32.51 11.41 -3.62
C LEU A 738 32.40 10.46 -4.81
N SER A 739 32.94 9.25 -4.69
CA SER A 739 32.92 8.23 -5.75
C SER A 739 32.99 6.81 -5.18
N GLY A 740 32.96 5.79 -6.05
CA GLY A 740 33.02 4.38 -5.63
C GLY A 740 31.74 3.88 -4.95
N GLY A 741 31.82 2.76 -4.25
CA GLY A 741 30.67 2.05 -3.68
C GLY A 741 30.26 0.83 -4.53
N ILE A 742 29.44 -0.06 -3.94
CA ILE A 742 29.00 -1.32 -4.56
C ILE A 742 27.47 -1.44 -4.46
N GLY A 743 26.84 -1.81 -5.56
CA GLY A 743 25.40 -2.11 -5.63
C GLY A 743 24.49 -0.89 -5.48
N ASP A 744 23.21 -1.15 -5.21
CA ASP A 744 22.15 -0.12 -5.15
C ASP A 744 22.37 0.91 -4.01
N VAL A 745 23.21 0.58 -3.04
CA VAL A 745 23.56 1.43 -1.88
C VAL A 745 24.92 2.13 -2.03
N ALA A 746 25.56 2.04 -3.19
CA ALA A 746 26.86 2.68 -3.44
C ALA A 746 26.90 4.18 -3.11
N TRP A 747 25.76 4.86 -3.29
CA TRP A 747 25.60 6.30 -3.04
C TRP A 747 25.88 6.71 -1.59
N GLN A 748 25.71 5.82 -0.61
CA GLN A 748 25.97 6.08 0.82
C GLN A 748 27.31 5.55 1.30
N HIS A 749 28.15 4.97 0.44
CA HIS A 749 29.44 4.41 0.84
C HIS A 749 30.54 5.47 1.01
N ALA A 750 30.30 6.71 0.58
CA ALA A 750 31.18 7.84 0.79
C ALA A 750 30.38 8.93 1.51
N GLN A 751 30.70 9.20 2.77
CA GLN A 751 29.91 10.06 3.64
C GLN A 751 30.78 11.20 4.18
N LEU A 752 30.32 12.43 4.03
CA LEU A 752 30.96 13.59 4.66
C LEU A 752 30.27 13.87 5.99
N PHE A 753 31.08 14.21 6.99
CA PHE A 753 30.58 14.72 8.27
C PHE A 753 29.63 13.76 8.99
N ARG A 754 29.90 12.45 8.94
CA ARG A 754 29.12 11.43 9.65
C ARG A 754 29.16 11.69 11.16
N GLN A 755 28.02 12.09 11.72
CA GLN A 755 27.85 12.49 13.13
C GLN A 755 26.56 11.87 13.70
N SER A 756 26.50 11.66 15.01
CA SER A 756 25.23 11.34 15.66
C SER A 756 24.30 12.57 15.70
N VAL A 757 23.00 12.37 15.46
CA VAL A 757 22.00 13.45 15.57
C VAL A 757 21.81 13.96 17.00
N LEU A 758 22.31 13.23 18.01
CA LEU A 758 22.24 13.62 19.42
C LEU A 758 23.41 14.49 19.87
N ILE A 759 24.44 14.61 19.04
CA ILE A 759 25.66 15.37 19.33
C ILE A 759 25.57 16.69 18.55
N HIS A 760 25.60 17.81 19.26
CA HIS A 760 25.43 19.15 18.68
C HIS A 760 26.64 20.06 18.87
N ASP A 761 27.59 19.65 19.71
CA ASP A 761 28.77 20.43 20.11
C ASP A 761 30.04 20.10 19.31
N GLU A 762 29.96 19.15 18.38
CA GLU A 762 31.05 18.82 17.45
C GLU A 762 30.82 19.42 16.06
N TYR A 763 31.91 19.85 15.43
CA TYR A 763 31.92 20.43 14.08
C TYR A 763 32.84 19.60 13.18
N PRO A 764 32.27 18.66 12.42
CA PRO A 764 33.05 17.79 11.54
C PRO A 764 33.64 18.52 10.32
N LEU A 765 33.17 19.74 10.05
CA LEU A 765 33.82 20.71 9.16
C LEU A 765 34.19 21.97 9.94
N GLN A 766 35.48 22.34 9.88
CA GLN A 766 36.00 23.60 10.40
C GLN A 766 37.02 24.17 9.41
N ILE A 767 36.87 25.44 9.06
CA ILE A 767 37.80 26.18 8.21
C ILE A 767 38.23 27.41 9.02
N ASP A 768 39.51 27.46 9.39
CA ASP A 768 40.10 28.55 10.16
C ASP A 768 41.20 29.22 9.32
N ILE A 769 40.99 30.47 8.94
CA ILE A 769 41.85 31.21 8.02
C ILE A 769 42.45 32.39 8.79
N LYS A 770 43.77 32.39 8.94
CA LYS A 770 44.52 33.57 9.38
C LYS A 770 44.77 34.45 8.16
N ILE A 771 44.51 35.74 8.30
CA ILE A 771 44.68 36.71 7.22
C ILE A 771 45.68 37.80 7.63
N LYS A 772 46.39 38.37 6.66
CA LYS A 772 47.31 39.48 6.85
C LYS A 772 47.12 40.53 5.75
N PRO A 773 47.49 41.80 5.98
CA PRO A 773 47.45 42.82 4.93
C PRO A 773 48.29 42.39 3.72
N ALA A 774 47.78 42.66 2.52
CA ALA A 774 48.57 42.57 1.29
C ALA A 774 49.63 43.68 1.33
N GLN A 775 50.91 43.30 1.19
CA GLN A 775 52.03 44.26 1.12
C GLN A 775 52.17 44.86 -0.27
#